data_AF-A0AB73G8Y3-F1
#
_entry.id   AF-A0AB73G8Y3-F1
#
_cell.length_a   1.000
_cell.length_b   1.000
_cell.length_c   1.000
_cell.angle_alpha   90.00
_cell.angle_beta   90.00
_cell.angle_gamma   90.00
#
_symmetry.space_group_name_H-M   'P 1'
#
loop_
_entity.id
_entity.type
_entity.pdbx_description
1 polymer ?
#
loop_
_entity_poly.entity_id
_entity_poly.type
_entity_poly.pdbx_seq_one_letter_code
_entity_poly.pdbx_strand_id
1 'polypeptide(L)'
;MLGVEAADIMALASDMLASRGLRADEDYITAYPLKGENKYVFARTWPAPEMSRPGCVWTHSLVFDYLTVSKIEDADFIRSLFRRPTVGTLSTFGTPLTIDVGACASERIDLPEKSADDAVRRTYGMRWAHGEIVLYSQGVEIDVQTAFAIWSQMPPRLRRTTALCTESSASRLPVKAELTFRFASVPALAFSFEGNDGRRTSDTFRGMRLLAKDLTRDYTTPLRKFLRRYSVDVAEPLDAMVVLAQAFLLLREAQHPDEFFDLAKFFGRAFTNPRDAQLLKQELLLGRFFEGTESADRRANSFLGALRAIDRQEMALTLPDEAQFVHVFQDVAASPSVFAAVVELNGNAEVVGLVESCVRQALDIIPLGVIATLEVSDQCALLFARIRPQLLRESGFWSTHAPIRKLLLELPELDAESASCFMEVFRESLEADELQLLLERVPETVVASVAAFWENDMAPPNVSRLAVQKLGSLGDLLSRTLRGTRWLPRSIWADVGHVLGSHPDANIDPAVWAGFLQTGRVSRLERNESTLAALLFVEAGGCEPSIAKTLVSVSFDLLYVVAWDGHLSLEEQRILGGRLPGGSTYWSWDYCKRLTRACLNALTRTSSWRVDLLEMNVSSMTADAVIREIASRDDSLAELKALSSKLGELPDARRVWEKAVKDALRQKARFRPIWW
;
A
#
# COMPACT_ATOMS: atom_id res chain seq x y z
N MET A 1 1.93 -63.60 12.82
CA MET A 1 3.01 -64.45 12.29
C MET A 1 3.73 -63.71 11.18
N LEU A 2 5.04 -63.90 11.06
CA LEU A 2 5.83 -63.43 9.91
C LEU A 2 5.69 -64.43 8.76
N GLY A 3 5.68 -63.97 7.52
CA GLY A 3 5.82 -64.83 6.35
C GLY A 3 7.18 -65.51 6.30
N VAL A 4 7.27 -66.59 5.51
CA VAL A 4 8.46 -67.44 5.40
C VAL A 4 9.70 -66.65 4.97
N GLU A 5 9.58 -65.80 3.94
CA GLU A 5 10.69 -64.97 3.44
C GLU A 5 11.23 -64.01 4.52
N ALA A 6 10.36 -63.42 5.33
CA ALA A 6 10.77 -62.54 6.41
C ALA A 6 11.48 -63.32 7.55
N ALA A 7 11.04 -64.55 7.82
CA ALA A 7 11.71 -65.44 8.77
C ALA A 7 13.10 -65.85 8.28
N ASP A 8 13.26 -66.14 6.98
CA ASP A 8 14.56 -66.46 6.37
C ASP A 8 15.53 -65.28 6.44
N ILE A 9 15.07 -64.06 6.14
CA ILE A 9 15.87 -62.84 6.28
C ILE A 9 16.32 -62.66 7.74
N MET A 10 15.40 -62.81 8.69
CA MET A 10 15.74 -62.71 10.12
C MET A 10 16.72 -63.80 10.54
N ALA A 11 16.59 -65.03 10.05
CA ALA A 11 17.51 -66.11 10.34
C ALA A 11 18.93 -65.76 9.88
N LEU A 12 19.09 -65.30 8.63
CA LEU A 12 20.38 -64.88 8.08
C LEU A 12 20.98 -63.68 8.81
N ALA A 13 20.15 -62.68 9.16
CA ALA A 13 20.59 -61.49 9.89
C ALA A 13 20.84 -61.75 11.40
N SER A 14 20.39 -62.90 11.91
CA SER A 14 20.58 -63.34 13.30
C SER A 14 21.77 -64.26 13.51
N ASP A 15 22.41 -64.73 12.44
CA ASP A 15 23.63 -65.55 12.50
C ASP A 15 24.85 -64.71 12.93
N MET A 16 25.98 -65.35 13.22
CA MET A 16 27.22 -64.65 13.53
C MET A 16 27.71 -63.89 12.29
N LEU A 17 27.48 -62.57 12.26
CA LEU A 17 27.95 -61.70 11.18
C LEU A 17 29.43 -61.33 11.29
N ALA A 18 30.01 -61.44 12.48
CA ALA A 18 31.41 -61.17 12.73
C ALA A 18 32.30 -62.14 11.94
N SER A 19 33.35 -61.63 11.29
CA SER A 19 34.35 -62.46 10.58
C SER A 19 35.27 -63.24 11.53
N ARG A 20 35.20 -62.95 12.84
CA ARG A 20 35.86 -63.65 13.93
C ARG A 20 34.84 -64.05 15.00
N GLY A 21 35.20 -65.01 15.85
CA GLY A 21 34.43 -65.28 17.05
C GLY A 21 34.33 -64.03 17.96
N LEU A 22 33.13 -63.78 18.47
CA LEU A 22 32.88 -62.77 19.49
C LEU A 22 33.52 -63.18 20.83
N ARG A 23 34.12 -62.23 21.53
CA ARG A 23 34.59 -62.42 22.92
C ARG A 23 33.42 -62.36 23.88
N ALA A 24 33.59 -62.93 25.08
CA ALA A 24 32.51 -63.07 26.07
C ALA A 24 31.86 -61.74 26.51
N ASP A 25 32.60 -60.64 26.41
CA ASP A 25 32.21 -59.27 26.76
C ASP A 25 31.77 -58.42 25.55
N GLU A 26 31.74 -59.00 24.35
CA GLU A 26 31.33 -58.32 23.12
C GLU A 26 29.86 -58.58 22.80
N ASP A 27 29.22 -57.57 22.21
CA ASP A 27 27.94 -57.70 21.54
C ASP A 27 27.84 -56.70 20.40
N TYR A 28 26.85 -56.87 19.54
CA TYR A 28 26.57 -55.90 18.49
C TYR A 28 25.08 -55.78 18.22
N ILE A 29 24.71 -54.69 17.58
CA ILE A 29 23.35 -54.39 17.18
C ILE A 29 23.26 -54.44 15.66
N THR A 30 22.19 -55.06 15.19
CA THR A 30 21.71 -54.93 13.82
C THR A 30 20.33 -54.29 13.82
N ALA A 31 20.06 -53.45 12.83
CA ALA A 31 18.74 -52.92 12.58
C ALA A 31 18.45 -53.00 11.09
N TYR A 32 17.26 -53.48 10.68
CA TYR A 32 16.99 -53.70 9.27
C TYR A 32 15.50 -53.79 8.94
N PRO A 33 15.10 -53.44 7.70
CA PRO A 33 13.72 -53.49 7.28
C PRO A 33 13.30 -54.88 6.80
N LEU A 34 12.07 -55.29 7.14
CA LEU A 34 11.36 -56.42 6.55
C LEU A 34 10.28 -55.86 5.61
N LYS A 35 10.70 -55.43 4.41
CA LYS A 35 9.85 -54.69 3.46
C LYS A 35 8.56 -55.44 3.10
N GLY A 36 8.64 -56.75 2.89
CA GLY A 36 7.46 -57.58 2.57
C GLY A 36 6.40 -57.65 3.67
N GLU A 37 6.77 -57.32 4.91
CA GLU A 37 5.91 -57.41 6.10
C GLU A 37 5.52 -56.05 6.68
N ASN A 38 6.00 -54.95 6.07
CA ASN A 38 5.88 -53.59 6.63
C ASN A 38 6.36 -53.48 8.09
N LYS A 39 7.45 -54.19 8.41
CA LYS A 39 8.05 -54.25 9.74
C LYS A 39 9.51 -53.81 9.72
N TYR A 40 10.01 -53.42 10.88
CA TYR A 40 11.40 -53.07 11.11
C TYR A 40 11.92 -53.81 12.33
N VAL A 41 13.14 -54.33 12.24
CA VAL A 41 13.74 -55.16 13.30
C VAL A 41 14.92 -54.42 13.90
N PHE A 42 14.98 -54.40 15.23
CA PHE A 42 16.21 -54.13 15.98
C PHE A 42 16.62 -55.43 16.66
N ALA A 43 17.85 -55.87 16.46
CA ALA A 43 18.36 -57.10 17.04
C ALA A 43 19.70 -56.85 17.75
N ARG A 44 19.90 -57.53 18.87
CA ARG A 44 21.17 -57.54 19.61
C ARG A 44 21.68 -58.96 19.71
N THR A 45 22.97 -59.13 19.43
CA THR A 45 23.62 -60.43 19.32
C THR A 45 24.76 -60.55 20.32
N TRP A 46 24.76 -61.62 21.12
CA TRP A 46 25.78 -61.95 22.11
C TRP A 46 26.44 -63.29 21.81
N PRO A 47 27.69 -63.53 22.24
CA PRO A 47 28.27 -64.87 22.24
C PRO A 47 27.46 -65.80 23.16
N ALA A 48 27.36 -67.07 22.77
CA ALA A 48 26.73 -68.14 23.56
C ALA A 48 27.76 -69.24 23.92
N PRO A 49 28.78 -68.93 24.75
CA PRO A 49 29.82 -69.90 25.13
C PRO A 49 29.27 -71.12 25.88
N GLU A 50 28.08 -71.00 26.48
CA GLU A 50 27.38 -72.11 27.13
C GLU A 50 26.87 -73.19 26.15
N MET A 51 26.84 -72.89 24.85
CA MET A 51 26.39 -73.83 23.82
C MET A 51 27.54 -74.71 23.34
N SER A 52 27.24 -75.97 23.06
CA SER A 52 28.23 -77.00 22.69
C SER A 52 28.91 -76.76 21.34
N ARG A 53 28.34 -75.94 20.47
CA ARG A 53 28.89 -75.62 19.15
C ARG A 53 29.72 -74.33 19.21
N PRO A 54 31.02 -74.37 18.84
CA PRO A 54 31.86 -73.17 18.77
C PRO A 54 31.28 -72.12 17.82
N GLY A 55 31.35 -70.85 18.21
CA GLY A 55 30.81 -69.74 17.42
C GLY A 55 29.28 -69.60 17.50
N CYS A 56 28.62 -70.29 18.43
CA CYS A 56 27.20 -70.03 18.70
C CYS A 56 26.96 -68.64 19.28
N VAL A 57 25.85 -68.04 18.88
CA VAL A 57 25.38 -66.74 19.36
C VAL A 57 23.94 -66.82 19.81
N TRP A 58 23.56 -65.90 20.71
CA TRP A 58 22.16 -65.60 20.99
C TRP A 58 21.80 -64.27 20.36
N THR A 59 20.69 -64.24 19.62
CA THR A 59 20.16 -63.01 19.03
C THR A 59 18.75 -62.75 19.53
N HIS A 60 18.53 -61.60 20.15
CA HIS A 60 17.20 -61.14 20.52
C HIS A 60 16.71 -60.11 19.51
N SER A 61 15.62 -60.41 18.80
CA SER A 61 15.02 -59.54 17.80
C SER A 61 13.73 -58.89 18.30
N LEU A 62 13.69 -57.57 18.29
CA LEU A 62 12.51 -56.75 18.54
C LEU A 62 11.91 -56.33 17.21
N VAL A 63 10.66 -56.73 16.95
CA VAL A 63 9.98 -56.50 15.67
C VAL A 63 8.90 -55.44 15.84
N PHE A 64 9.04 -54.32 15.13
CA PHE A 64 8.13 -53.18 15.17
C PHE A 64 7.38 -53.05 13.84
N ASP A 65 6.09 -52.70 13.89
CA ASP A 65 5.41 -52.23 12.68
C ASP A 65 5.85 -50.80 12.32
N TYR A 66 5.64 -50.40 11.06
CA TYR A 66 6.05 -49.07 10.59
C TYR A 66 5.35 -47.90 11.30
N LEU A 67 4.14 -48.10 11.83
CA LEU A 67 3.42 -47.07 12.59
C LEU A 67 4.11 -46.79 13.93
N THR A 68 4.55 -47.84 14.60
CA THR A 68 5.28 -47.78 15.86
C THR A 68 6.67 -47.16 15.63
N VAL A 69 7.37 -47.57 14.56
CA VAL A 69 8.65 -46.97 14.17
C VAL A 69 8.56 -45.45 13.99
N SER A 70 7.47 -44.93 13.38
CA SER A 70 7.29 -43.48 13.22
C SER A 70 7.08 -42.71 14.52
N LYS A 71 6.68 -43.40 15.60
CA LYS A 71 6.46 -42.79 16.92
C LYS A 71 7.74 -42.76 17.77
N ILE A 72 8.78 -43.49 17.38
CA ILE A 72 10.05 -43.54 18.10
C ILE A 72 10.76 -42.17 17.98
N GLU A 73 10.87 -41.47 19.11
CA GLU A 73 11.56 -40.19 19.14
C GLU A 73 13.07 -40.29 19.34
N ASP A 74 13.49 -41.16 20.23
CA ASP A 74 14.90 -41.51 20.42
C ASP A 74 15.00 -43.04 20.38
N ALA A 75 15.89 -43.59 19.58
CA ALA A 75 16.12 -45.03 19.48
C ALA A 75 16.90 -45.57 20.68
N ASP A 76 17.50 -44.70 21.50
CA ASP A 76 18.32 -45.13 22.63
C ASP A 76 17.55 -46.01 23.63
N PHE A 77 16.26 -45.75 23.85
CA PHE A 77 15.45 -46.57 24.76
C PHE A 77 15.35 -48.03 24.30
N ILE A 78 15.55 -48.33 23.02
CA ILE A 78 15.51 -49.71 22.50
C ILE A 78 16.59 -50.56 23.17
N ARG A 79 17.71 -49.94 23.58
CA ARG A 79 18.78 -50.59 24.34
C ARG A 79 18.26 -51.28 25.60
N SER A 80 17.35 -50.64 26.35
CA SER A 80 16.81 -51.16 27.61
C SER A 80 15.78 -52.28 27.42
N LEU A 81 15.30 -52.49 26.19
CA LEU A 81 14.36 -53.55 25.85
C LEU A 81 15.06 -54.89 25.56
N PHE A 82 16.36 -54.86 25.25
CA PHE A 82 17.09 -56.07 24.94
C PHE A 82 17.38 -56.90 26.19
N ARG A 83 17.05 -58.19 26.12
CA ARG A 83 17.33 -59.18 27.16
C ARG A 83 18.16 -60.30 26.53
N ARG A 84 19.33 -60.61 27.11
CA ARG A 84 20.16 -61.74 26.65
C ARG A 84 19.37 -63.04 26.90
N PRO A 85 19.09 -63.85 25.86
CA PRO A 85 18.45 -65.15 26.03
C PRO A 85 19.32 -66.10 26.87
N THR A 86 18.66 -66.99 27.60
CA THR A 86 19.26 -68.19 28.19
C THR A 86 18.31 -69.36 27.93
N VAL A 87 18.80 -70.60 28.02
CA VAL A 87 17.96 -71.79 27.78
C VAL A 87 16.67 -71.78 28.63
N GLY A 88 16.75 -71.26 29.86
CA GLY A 88 15.59 -71.16 30.76
C GLY A 88 14.61 -70.02 30.46
N THR A 89 15.01 -68.99 29.69
CA THR A 89 14.16 -67.83 29.40
C THR A 89 13.52 -67.86 28.01
N LEU A 90 13.88 -68.83 27.15
CA LEU A 90 13.39 -68.93 25.76
C LEU A 90 11.86 -68.89 25.64
N SER A 91 11.13 -69.52 26.56
CA SER A 91 9.66 -69.57 26.56
C SER A 91 9.01 -68.20 26.81
N THR A 92 9.74 -67.22 27.33
CA THR A 92 9.24 -65.86 27.59
C THR A 92 9.25 -64.98 26.33
N PHE A 93 10.07 -65.34 25.33
CA PHE A 93 10.16 -64.62 24.07
C PHE A 93 8.98 -64.99 23.15
N GLY A 94 8.51 -64.02 22.35
CA GLY A 94 7.33 -64.16 21.49
C GLY A 94 6.05 -63.57 22.08
N THR A 95 6.06 -63.13 23.34
CA THR A 95 4.99 -62.31 23.90
C THR A 95 5.13 -60.85 23.45
N PRO A 96 4.05 -60.21 22.92
CA PRO A 96 4.10 -58.80 22.55
C PRO A 96 4.43 -57.90 23.74
N LEU A 97 5.39 -56.99 23.54
CA LEU A 97 5.74 -55.98 24.54
C LEU A 97 4.81 -54.78 24.39
N THR A 98 4.20 -54.34 25.50
CA THR A 98 3.56 -53.02 25.57
C THR A 98 4.57 -52.05 26.17
N ILE A 99 5.00 -51.06 25.37
CA ILE A 99 6.05 -50.12 25.75
C ILE A 99 5.41 -48.76 25.98
N ASP A 100 5.60 -48.21 27.17
CA ASP A 100 5.40 -46.78 27.39
C ASP A 100 6.69 -46.04 27.03
N VAL A 101 6.71 -45.45 25.84
CA VAL A 101 7.89 -44.80 25.24
C VAL A 101 8.43 -43.67 26.13
N GLY A 102 7.58 -43.03 26.96
CA GLY A 102 7.99 -41.93 27.84
C GLY A 102 8.62 -42.36 29.17
N ALA A 103 8.46 -43.62 29.58
CA ALA A 103 8.86 -44.11 30.91
C ALA A 103 10.19 -44.91 30.89
N CYS A 104 10.75 -45.20 29.71
CA CYS A 104 11.96 -45.98 29.57
C CYS A 104 13.23 -45.13 29.79
N ALA A 105 13.85 -45.25 30.96
CA ALA A 105 15.20 -44.75 31.21
C ALA A 105 16.26 -45.75 30.71
N SER A 106 17.34 -45.25 30.11
CA SER A 106 18.51 -46.01 29.65
C SER A 106 19.77 -45.46 30.35
N GLU A 107 20.68 -46.32 30.77
CA GLU A 107 22.05 -45.92 31.14
C GLU A 107 22.77 -45.48 29.86
N ARG A 108 22.86 -44.16 29.68
CA ARG A 108 23.31 -43.55 28.43
C ARG A 108 24.81 -43.35 28.42
N ILE A 109 25.40 -43.44 27.23
CA ILE A 109 26.81 -43.14 26.97
C ILE A 109 26.91 -41.78 26.30
N ASP A 110 27.74 -40.90 26.85
CA ASP A 110 28.02 -39.61 26.24
C ASP A 110 28.82 -39.80 24.95
N LEU A 111 28.22 -39.41 23.82
CA LEU A 111 28.89 -39.44 22.53
C LEU A 111 29.91 -38.30 22.45
N PRO A 112 31.22 -38.58 22.25
CA PRO A 112 32.21 -37.51 22.15
C PRO A 112 31.96 -36.61 20.93
N GLU A 113 32.17 -35.30 21.07
CA GLU A 113 31.90 -34.32 20.00
C GLU A 113 32.64 -34.63 18.69
N LYS A 114 33.90 -35.11 18.78
CA LYS A 114 34.69 -35.50 17.61
C LYS A 114 34.05 -36.67 16.85
N SER A 115 33.50 -37.63 17.58
CA SER A 115 32.82 -38.81 17.04
C SER A 115 31.51 -38.42 16.36
N ALA A 116 30.76 -37.51 16.98
CA ALA A 116 29.54 -36.95 16.39
C ALA A 116 29.82 -36.14 15.10
N ASP A 117 30.92 -35.36 15.06
CA ASP A 117 31.33 -34.60 13.87
C ASP A 117 31.73 -35.53 12.72
N ASP A 118 32.57 -36.55 12.97
CA ASP A 118 32.93 -37.55 11.94
C ASP A 118 31.68 -38.31 11.45
N ALA A 119 30.82 -38.74 12.36
CA ALA A 119 29.56 -39.40 12.04
C ALA A 119 28.67 -38.56 11.12
N VAL A 120 28.48 -37.27 11.42
CA VAL A 120 27.66 -36.36 10.62
C VAL A 120 28.29 -36.06 9.26
N ARG A 121 29.59 -35.78 9.21
CA ARG A 121 30.30 -35.56 7.93
C ARG A 121 30.17 -36.77 7.02
N ARG A 122 30.30 -37.97 7.57
CA ARG A 122 30.14 -39.23 6.85
C ARG A 122 28.71 -39.66 6.67
N THR A 123 27.71 -38.99 7.22
CA THR A 123 26.32 -39.37 6.98
C THR A 123 25.69 -38.42 5.97
N TYR A 124 25.91 -37.12 6.17
CA TYR A 124 25.22 -36.07 5.42
C TYR A 124 26.15 -35.17 4.61
N GLY A 125 27.47 -35.31 4.77
CA GLY A 125 28.46 -34.48 4.07
C GLY A 125 28.96 -35.06 2.73
N MET A 126 28.54 -36.26 2.35
CA MET A 126 28.96 -36.90 1.09
C MET A 126 27.75 -37.31 0.25
N ARG A 127 27.92 -37.32 -1.08
CA ARG A 127 26.96 -37.93 -2.01
C ARG A 127 27.26 -39.42 -2.20
N TRP A 128 26.29 -40.27 -1.88
CA TRP A 128 26.46 -41.72 -1.85
C TRP A 128 26.05 -42.36 -3.18
N ALA A 129 27.02 -42.88 -3.94
CA ALA A 129 26.73 -43.56 -5.19
C ALA A 129 26.18 -45.00 -5.01
N HIS A 130 26.30 -45.61 -3.81
CA HIS A 130 26.04 -47.04 -3.62
C HIS A 130 25.21 -47.43 -2.37
N GLY A 131 24.58 -46.46 -1.69
CA GLY A 131 23.67 -46.74 -0.57
C GLY A 131 24.33 -47.40 0.65
N GLU A 132 25.63 -47.22 0.85
CA GLU A 132 26.40 -47.72 2.00
C GLU A 132 27.25 -46.60 2.61
N ILE A 133 27.21 -46.50 3.94
CA ILE A 133 27.94 -45.53 4.76
C ILE A 133 28.77 -46.28 5.79
N VAL A 134 30.08 -46.05 5.80
CA VAL A 134 31.02 -46.69 6.73
C VAL A 134 31.57 -45.66 7.72
N LEU A 135 31.24 -45.84 8.99
CA LEU A 135 31.69 -45.04 10.12
C LEU A 135 32.92 -45.67 10.77
N TYR A 136 33.75 -44.83 11.41
CA TYR A 136 34.90 -45.33 12.17
C TYR A 136 34.42 -46.00 13.46
N SER A 137 34.84 -47.24 13.69
CA SER A 137 34.54 -47.96 14.94
C SER A 137 35.40 -47.41 16.08
N GLN A 138 34.74 -46.99 17.16
CA GLN A 138 35.37 -46.44 18.36
C GLN A 138 35.17 -47.30 19.60
N GLY A 139 34.56 -48.47 19.43
CA GLY A 139 34.21 -49.38 20.50
C GLY A 139 32.71 -49.61 20.54
N VAL A 140 32.31 -50.82 20.96
CA VAL A 140 30.93 -51.33 20.90
C VAL A 140 29.90 -50.32 21.41
N GLU A 141 30.16 -49.75 22.58
CA GLU A 141 29.23 -48.86 23.25
C GLU A 141 29.05 -47.51 22.53
N ILE A 142 30.14 -46.93 22.04
CA ILE A 142 30.10 -45.68 21.26
C ILE A 142 29.47 -45.92 19.88
N ASP A 143 29.76 -47.06 19.25
CA ASP A 143 29.23 -47.41 17.93
C ASP A 143 27.71 -47.61 17.99
N VAL A 144 27.22 -48.29 19.03
CA VAL A 144 25.78 -48.42 19.32
C VAL A 144 25.12 -47.06 19.58
N GLN A 145 25.71 -46.23 20.43
CA GLN A 145 25.17 -44.90 20.72
C GLN A 145 25.10 -44.03 19.44
N THR A 146 26.16 -44.08 18.63
CA THR A 146 26.26 -43.35 17.35
C THR A 146 25.18 -43.82 16.38
N ALA A 147 25.00 -45.13 16.24
CA ALA A 147 24.00 -45.74 15.40
C ALA A 147 22.57 -45.29 15.75
N PHE A 148 22.23 -45.34 17.04
CA PHE A 148 20.92 -44.91 17.52
C PHE A 148 20.71 -43.40 17.41
N ALA A 149 21.74 -42.60 17.68
CA ALA A 149 21.66 -41.14 17.52
C ALA A 149 21.41 -40.74 16.05
N ILE A 150 22.14 -41.35 15.11
CA ILE A 150 21.95 -41.15 13.66
C ILE A 150 20.54 -41.56 13.24
N TRP A 151 20.09 -42.77 13.63
CA TRP A 151 18.75 -43.26 13.30
C TRP A 151 17.66 -42.33 13.84
N SER A 152 17.84 -41.79 15.05
CA SER A 152 16.90 -40.87 15.70
C SER A 152 16.83 -39.49 15.05
N GLN A 153 17.92 -39.07 14.41
CA GLN A 153 18.00 -37.81 13.66
C GLN A 153 17.45 -37.96 12.23
N MET A 154 17.51 -39.15 11.63
CA MET A 154 17.06 -39.40 10.25
C MET A 154 15.60 -39.01 9.96
N PRO A 155 15.29 -38.66 8.70
CA PRO A 155 13.92 -38.55 8.21
C PRO A 155 13.07 -39.80 8.48
N PRO A 156 11.76 -39.66 8.78
CA PRO A 156 10.89 -40.80 9.06
C PRO A 156 10.86 -41.89 7.97
N ARG A 157 10.97 -41.49 6.69
CA ARG A 157 10.98 -42.43 5.55
C ARG A 157 12.21 -43.33 5.56
N LEU A 158 13.39 -42.75 5.76
CA LEU A 158 14.66 -43.49 5.77
C LEU A 158 14.77 -44.46 6.95
N ARG A 159 14.21 -44.13 8.11
CA ARG A 159 14.21 -45.04 9.27
C ARG A 159 13.62 -46.42 8.98
N ARG A 160 12.68 -46.50 8.03
CA ARG A 160 12.00 -47.74 7.64
C ARG A 160 12.70 -48.50 6.52
N THR A 161 13.76 -47.93 5.94
CA THR A 161 14.45 -48.49 4.77
C THR A 161 15.96 -48.59 4.95
N THR A 162 16.50 -48.04 6.03
CA THR A 162 17.91 -48.13 6.42
C THR A 162 18.21 -49.43 7.16
N ALA A 163 19.33 -50.07 6.81
CA ALA A 163 19.95 -51.13 7.60
C ALA A 163 21.18 -50.60 8.36
N LEU A 164 21.50 -51.20 9.49
CA LEU A 164 22.62 -50.82 10.34
C LEU A 164 23.25 -52.06 10.98
N CYS A 165 24.58 -52.09 11.07
CA CYS A 165 25.34 -53.11 11.79
C CYS A 165 26.52 -52.47 12.53
N THR A 166 26.57 -52.61 13.86
CA THR A 166 27.65 -52.05 14.69
C THR A 166 28.88 -52.94 14.79
N GLU A 167 28.82 -54.18 14.30
CA GLU A 167 29.95 -55.10 14.34
C GLU A 167 31.02 -54.68 13.32
N SER A 168 32.18 -54.26 13.83
CA SER A 168 33.26 -53.66 13.03
C SER A 168 33.87 -54.60 11.99
N SER A 169 33.76 -55.92 12.23
CA SER A 169 34.31 -56.97 11.38
C SER A 169 33.28 -57.64 10.47
N ALA A 170 32.02 -57.16 10.49
CA ALA A 170 30.93 -57.82 9.79
C ALA A 170 31.05 -57.74 8.27
N SER A 171 30.39 -58.63 7.54
CA SER A 171 30.12 -58.42 6.11
C SER A 171 28.83 -57.61 5.92
N ARG A 172 28.45 -57.30 4.67
CA ARG A 172 27.24 -56.52 4.40
C ARG A 172 26.03 -57.36 4.82
N LEU A 173 25.10 -56.75 5.55
CA LEU A 173 23.84 -57.41 5.94
C LEU A 173 23.14 -57.99 4.70
N PRO A 174 22.66 -59.24 4.73
CA PRO A 174 21.97 -59.88 3.60
C PRO A 174 20.52 -59.40 3.49
N VAL A 175 20.31 -58.08 3.53
CA VAL A 175 18.98 -57.45 3.53
C VAL A 175 18.92 -56.34 2.48
N LYS A 176 17.80 -56.26 1.76
CA LYS A 176 17.55 -55.19 0.78
C LYS A 176 17.17 -53.89 1.49
N ALA A 177 18.16 -53.05 1.76
CA ALA A 177 18.01 -51.71 2.31
C ALA A 177 18.31 -50.63 1.26
N GLU A 178 17.73 -49.44 1.43
CA GLU A 178 18.05 -48.26 0.61
C GLU A 178 19.36 -47.61 1.05
N LEU A 179 19.66 -47.69 2.35
CA LEU A 179 20.86 -47.15 2.96
C LEU A 179 21.37 -48.16 3.99
N THR A 180 22.68 -48.40 4.03
CA THR A 180 23.31 -49.34 4.97
C THR A 180 24.39 -48.62 5.77
N PHE A 181 24.30 -48.64 7.09
CA PHE A 181 25.33 -48.12 7.99
C PHE A 181 26.16 -49.27 8.56
N ARG A 182 27.47 -49.07 8.55
CA ARG A 182 28.42 -50.01 9.12
C ARG A 182 29.50 -49.28 9.89
N PHE A 183 30.10 -49.99 10.82
CA PHE A 183 31.29 -49.52 11.54
C PHE A 183 32.49 -50.34 11.07
N ALA A 184 33.68 -49.74 11.02
CA ALA A 184 34.91 -50.42 10.66
C ALA A 184 36.12 -49.77 11.34
N SER A 185 37.11 -50.57 11.74
CA SER A 185 38.34 -50.06 12.38
C SER A 185 39.26 -49.31 11.41
N VAL A 186 39.16 -49.58 10.10
CA VAL A 186 39.80 -48.81 9.05
C VAL A 186 38.74 -48.58 7.97
N PRO A 187 38.22 -47.36 7.80
CA PRO A 187 37.32 -47.08 6.69
C PRO A 187 38.12 -47.18 5.39
N ALA A 188 37.59 -47.84 4.37
CA ALA A 188 38.20 -47.87 3.06
C ALA A 188 38.30 -46.42 2.53
N LEU A 189 39.55 -45.90 2.47
CA LEU A 189 40.04 -44.64 1.90
C LEU A 189 39.16 -43.38 2.05
N ALA A 190 39.81 -42.31 2.54
CA ALA A 190 39.31 -40.95 2.41
C ALA A 190 39.15 -40.61 0.91
N PHE A 191 37.92 -40.65 0.41
CA PHE A 191 37.63 -40.18 -0.94
C PHE A 191 37.78 -38.67 -0.99
N SER A 192 38.51 -38.19 -1.99
CA SER A 192 38.82 -36.79 -2.22
C SER A 192 37.55 -35.98 -2.49
N PHE A 193 37.41 -34.88 -1.76
CA PHE A 193 36.47 -33.77 -2.00
C PHE A 193 36.80 -33.09 -3.35
N GLU A 194 36.59 -33.76 -4.49
CA GLU A 194 36.81 -33.14 -5.79
C GLU A 194 35.50 -32.99 -6.57
N GLY A 195 35.02 -31.74 -6.59
CA GLY A 195 34.00 -31.25 -7.51
C GLY A 195 32.77 -30.62 -6.82
N ASN A 196 32.56 -29.31 -7.01
CA ASN A 196 31.38 -28.49 -6.59
C ASN A 196 30.92 -28.54 -5.11
N ASP A 197 31.31 -29.53 -4.32
CA ASP A 197 30.93 -29.72 -2.90
C ASP A 197 31.58 -28.70 -1.98
N GLY A 198 32.71 -28.09 -2.36
CA GLY A 198 33.37 -27.03 -1.60
C GLY A 198 32.51 -25.79 -1.36
N ARG A 199 31.57 -25.48 -2.29
CA ARG A 199 30.68 -24.31 -2.17
C ARG A 199 29.42 -24.63 -1.36
N ARG A 200 28.87 -25.84 -1.49
CA ARG A 200 27.77 -26.32 -0.63
C ARG A 200 28.23 -26.44 0.83
N THR A 201 29.44 -26.96 1.05
CA THR A 201 29.99 -27.15 2.40
C THR A 201 30.29 -25.85 3.13
N SER A 202 30.63 -24.74 2.44
CA SER A 202 30.77 -23.44 3.11
C SER A 202 29.44 -22.89 3.59
N ASP A 203 28.42 -22.92 2.74
CA ASP A 203 27.12 -22.30 3.00
C ASP A 203 26.32 -23.05 4.07
N THR A 204 26.56 -24.35 4.22
CA THR A 204 25.86 -25.20 5.19
C THR A 204 26.73 -25.70 6.35
N PHE A 205 27.93 -25.14 6.53
CA PHE A 205 28.87 -25.55 7.59
C PHE A 205 28.26 -25.46 8.99
N ARG A 206 27.49 -24.39 9.25
CA ARG A 206 26.84 -24.17 10.56
C ARG A 206 25.74 -25.22 10.80
N GLY A 207 24.97 -25.56 9.77
CA GLY A 207 23.98 -26.63 9.80
C GLY A 207 24.61 -28.00 10.10
N MET A 208 25.74 -28.33 9.47
CA MET A 208 26.48 -29.56 9.74
C MET A 208 26.98 -29.64 11.19
N ARG A 209 27.57 -28.56 11.71
CA ARG A 209 27.96 -28.47 13.13
C ARG A 209 26.78 -28.61 14.08
N LEU A 210 25.62 -28.06 13.71
CA LEU A 210 24.41 -28.17 14.50
C LEU A 210 23.89 -29.63 14.53
N LEU A 211 23.92 -30.34 13.40
CA LEU A 211 23.59 -31.78 13.37
C LEU A 211 24.53 -32.58 14.28
N ALA A 212 25.84 -32.32 14.25
CA ALA A 212 26.81 -33.01 15.11
C ALA A 212 26.53 -32.74 16.59
N LYS A 213 26.24 -31.48 16.94
CA LYS A 213 25.83 -31.11 18.30
C LYS A 213 24.49 -31.74 18.72
N ASP A 214 23.61 -32.03 17.78
CA ASP A 214 22.34 -32.71 18.04
C ASP A 214 22.51 -34.21 18.31
N LEU A 215 23.51 -34.87 17.70
CA LEU A 215 23.83 -36.28 17.98
C LEU A 215 24.28 -36.50 19.43
N THR A 216 24.88 -35.49 20.07
CA THR A 216 25.30 -35.58 21.48
C THR A 216 24.17 -35.30 22.46
N ARG A 217 22.96 -34.96 21.98
CA ARG A 217 21.80 -34.67 22.85
C ARG A 217 21.01 -35.91 23.19
N ASP A 218 20.49 -35.88 24.42
CA ASP A 218 19.81 -36.96 25.08
C ASP A 218 18.28 -36.88 25.09
N TYR A 219 17.74 -35.92 24.36
CA TYR A 219 16.30 -35.71 24.22
C TYR A 219 15.95 -35.34 22.77
N THR A 220 14.65 -35.37 22.46
CA THR A 220 14.12 -34.89 21.19
C THR A 220 14.28 -33.37 21.10
N THR A 221 15.33 -32.91 20.42
CA THR A 221 15.60 -31.49 20.28
C THR A 221 14.58 -30.79 19.36
N PRO A 222 14.45 -29.46 19.45
CA PRO A 222 13.70 -28.68 18.47
C PRO A 222 14.15 -28.90 17.03
N LEU A 223 15.46 -29.13 16.82
CA LEU A 223 16.00 -29.46 15.50
C LEU A 223 15.46 -30.81 15.00
N ARG A 224 15.45 -31.87 15.81
CA ARG A 224 14.89 -33.17 15.39
C ARG A 224 13.41 -33.06 15.02
N LYS A 225 12.63 -32.28 15.77
CA LYS A 225 11.22 -32.01 15.44
C LYS A 225 11.08 -31.28 14.10
N PHE A 226 11.92 -30.25 13.88
CA PHE A 226 11.97 -29.51 12.63
C PHE A 226 12.33 -30.42 11.43
N LEU A 227 13.42 -31.17 11.54
CA LEU A 227 13.88 -32.09 10.49
C LEU A 227 12.81 -33.13 10.14
N ARG A 228 12.12 -33.70 11.14
CA ARG A 228 11.03 -34.66 10.90
C ARG A 228 9.87 -34.07 10.14
N ARG A 229 9.47 -32.83 10.45
CA ARG A 229 8.34 -32.17 9.81
C ARG A 229 8.64 -31.80 8.36
N TYR A 230 9.84 -31.29 8.10
CA TYR A 230 10.19 -30.68 6.81
C TYR A 230 11.02 -31.57 5.88
N SER A 231 11.26 -32.84 6.23
CA SER A 231 11.94 -33.83 5.37
C SER A 231 10.98 -34.83 4.71
N VAL A 232 9.66 -34.62 4.80
CA VAL A 232 8.67 -35.60 4.31
C VAL A 232 8.48 -35.52 2.81
N ASP A 233 8.49 -34.29 2.29
CA ASP A 233 8.23 -33.89 0.91
C ASP A 233 9.51 -33.48 0.16
N VAL A 234 10.67 -33.94 0.66
CA VAL A 234 11.94 -33.75 -0.05
C VAL A 234 12.26 -34.93 -0.96
N ALA A 235 12.82 -34.65 -2.13
CA ALA A 235 13.19 -35.68 -3.12
C ALA A 235 14.35 -36.55 -2.63
N GLU A 236 15.38 -35.93 -2.04
CA GLU A 236 16.58 -36.59 -1.51
C GLU A 236 16.69 -36.34 0.01
N PRO A 237 16.07 -37.17 0.86
CA PRO A 237 15.92 -36.88 2.29
C PRO A 237 17.23 -36.81 3.07
N LEU A 238 18.28 -37.52 2.63
CA LEU A 238 19.57 -37.51 3.32
C LEU A 238 20.35 -36.21 3.03
N ASP A 239 20.45 -35.82 1.76
CA ASP A 239 21.08 -34.56 1.32
C ASP A 239 20.37 -33.34 1.93
N ALA A 240 19.05 -33.40 2.06
CA ALA A 240 18.24 -32.31 2.62
C ALA A 240 18.55 -32.00 4.09
N MET A 241 19.06 -32.96 4.88
CA MET A 241 19.24 -32.78 6.33
C MET A 241 20.18 -31.62 6.68
N VAL A 242 21.28 -31.48 5.95
CA VAL A 242 22.25 -30.40 6.18
C VAL A 242 21.64 -29.04 5.81
N VAL A 243 20.90 -29.00 4.70
CA VAL A 243 20.18 -27.80 4.25
C VAL A 243 19.12 -27.40 5.27
N LEU A 244 18.32 -28.35 5.76
CA LEU A 244 17.27 -28.10 6.76
C LEU A 244 17.86 -27.67 8.11
N ALA A 245 19.00 -28.23 8.52
CA ALA A 245 19.67 -27.78 9.73
C ALA A 245 20.25 -26.36 9.60
N GLN A 246 20.76 -26.01 8.40
CA GLN A 246 21.17 -24.64 8.10
C GLN A 246 19.96 -23.69 8.08
N ALA A 247 18.86 -24.10 7.45
CA ALA A 247 17.60 -23.37 7.42
C ALA A 247 17.07 -23.07 8.82
N PHE A 248 17.13 -24.06 9.73
CA PHE A 248 16.71 -23.91 11.12
C PHE A 248 17.49 -22.80 11.86
N LEU A 249 18.77 -22.61 11.56
CA LEU A 249 19.56 -21.51 12.12
C LEU A 249 19.15 -20.17 11.51
N LEU A 250 19.11 -20.09 10.18
CA LEU A 250 18.80 -18.86 9.46
C LEU A 250 17.39 -18.34 9.79
N LEU A 251 16.40 -19.23 9.90
CA LEU A 251 15.03 -18.90 10.32
C LEU A 251 14.98 -18.21 11.68
N ARG A 252 15.87 -18.59 12.62
CA ARG A 252 15.92 -17.99 13.95
C ARG A 252 16.62 -16.64 13.97
N GLU A 253 17.51 -16.41 13.02
CA GLU A 253 18.31 -15.20 12.89
C GLU A 253 17.59 -14.10 12.10
N ALA A 254 16.88 -14.46 11.04
CA ALA A 254 16.22 -13.51 10.14
C ALA A 254 15.11 -12.71 10.85
N GLN A 255 15.17 -11.39 10.73
CA GLN A 255 14.21 -10.41 11.23
C GLN A 255 13.68 -9.51 10.11
N HIS A 256 14.52 -9.19 9.13
CA HIS A 256 14.23 -8.19 8.09
C HIS A 256 13.88 -8.83 6.75
N PRO A 257 13.14 -8.12 5.87
CA PRO A 257 12.71 -8.66 4.57
C PRO A 257 13.86 -9.19 3.70
N ASP A 258 15.01 -8.53 3.71
CA ASP A 258 16.16 -8.92 2.88
C ASP A 258 16.81 -10.23 3.38
N GLU A 259 16.84 -10.44 4.69
CA GLU A 259 17.32 -11.70 5.29
C GLU A 259 16.38 -12.86 4.97
N PHE A 260 15.07 -12.61 4.98
CA PHE A 260 14.07 -13.58 4.55
C PHE A 260 14.11 -13.86 3.04
N PHE A 261 14.42 -12.84 2.24
CA PHE A 261 14.66 -12.99 0.80
C PHE A 261 15.88 -13.88 0.54
N ASP A 262 17.00 -13.65 1.23
CA ASP A 262 18.20 -14.48 1.12
C ASP A 262 17.94 -15.93 1.57
N LEU A 263 17.13 -16.11 2.63
CA LEU A 263 16.70 -17.43 3.09
C LEU A 263 15.82 -18.14 2.05
N ALA A 264 14.84 -17.45 1.45
CA ALA A 264 13.99 -18.00 0.40
C ALA A 264 14.81 -18.37 -0.84
N LYS A 265 15.79 -17.54 -1.22
CA LYS A 265 16.76 -17.82 -2.29
C LYS A 265 17.63 -19.05 -1.97
N PHE A 266 18.07 -19.19 -0.71
CA PHE A 266 18.77 -20.38 -0.24
C PHE A 266 17.90 -21.64 -0.43
N PHE A 267 16.60 -21.58 -0.11
CA PHE A 267 15.66 -22.67 -0.34
C PHE A 267 15.47 -22.96 -1.83
N GLY A 268 15.32 -21.96 -2.69
CA GLY A 268 15.16 -22.15 -4.12
C GLY A 268 16.38 -22.78 -4.80
N ARG A 269 17.59 -22.46 -4.34
CA ARG A 269 18.84 -23.10 -4.79
C ARG A 269 18.96 -24.54 -4.31
N ALA A 270 18.52 -24.83 -3.09
CA ALA A 270 18.62 -26.15 -2.50
C ALA A 270 17.54 -27.12 -3.01
N PHE A 271 16.32 -26.61 -3.22
CA PHE A 271 15.12 -27.36 -3.59
C PHE A 271 14.52 -26.78 -4.87
N THR A 272 15.09 -27.15 -6.01
CA THR A 272 14.76 -26.54 -7.32
C THR A 272 13.40 -26.94 -7.87
N ASN A 273 12.90 -28.13 -7.50
CA ASN A 273 11.57 -28.57 -7.90
C ASN A 273 10.49 -27.87 -7.04
N PRO A 274 9.40 -27.33 -7.62
CA PRO A 274 8.33 -26.69 -6.85
C PRO A 274 7.69 -27.57 -5.76
N ARG A 275 7.69 -28.90 -5.96
CA ARG A 275 7.15 -29.88 -5.00
C ARG A 275 8.14 -30.31 -3.92
N ASP A 276 9.41 -29.95 -4.07
CA ASP A 276 10.48 -30.31 -3.14
C ASP A 276 10.54 -29.29 -1.99
N ALA A 277 10.49 -29.79 -0.76
CA ALA A 277 10.37 -28.98 0.47
C ALA A 277 9.20 -27.97 0.42
N GLN A 278 8.09 -28.34 -0.21
CA GLN A 278 6.93 -27.49 -0.42
C GLN A 278 6.38 -26.96 0.92
N LEU A 279 6.23 -27.83 1.92
CA LEU A 279 5.74 -27.46 3.24
C LEU A 279 6.64 -26.39 3.90
N LEU A 280 7.96 -26.54 3.81
CA LEU A 280 8.92 -25.57 4.36
C LEU A 280 8.77 -24.20 3.69
N LYS A 281 8.70 -24.17 2.36
CA LYS A 281 8.55 -22.94 1.57
C LYS A 281 7.22 -22.25 1.83
N GLN A 282 6.12 -23.01 1.94
CA GLN A 282 4.81 -22.47 2.26
C GLN A 282 4.75 -21.88 3.67
N GLU A 283 5.31 -22.57 4.67
CA GLU A 283 5.35 -22.07 6.04
C GLU A 283 6.21 -20.79 6.16
N LEU A 284 7.25 -20.64 5.31
CA LEU A 284 8.06 -19.42 5.23
C LEU A 284 7.25 -18.27 4.63
N LEU A 285 6.58 -18.52 3.51
CA LEU A 285 5.71 -17.52 2.87
C LEU A 285 4.60 -17.08 3.84
N LEU A 286 3.97 -18.00 4.54
CA LEU A 286 2.86 -17.72 5.46
C LEU A 286 3.33 -17.21 6.84
N GLY A 287 4.64 -17.11 7.10
CA GLY A 287 5.19 -16.66 8.37
C GLY A 287 4.88 -17.58 9.57
N ARG A 288 4.46 -18.83 9.35
CA ARG A 288 3.94 -19.72 10.41
C ARG A 288 5.00 -20.24 11.39
N PHE A 289 6.28 -19.96 11.13
CA PHE A 289 7.36 -20.22 12.07
C PHE A 289 7.32 -19.35 13.33
N PHE A 290 6.60 -18.23 13.28
CA PHE A 290 6.67 -17.18 14.30
C PHE A 290 5.32 -17.00 14.99
N GLU A 291 5.16 -17.65 16.15
CA GLU A 291 3.97 -17.53 16.98
C GLU A 291 4.07 -16.32 17.94
N GLY A 292 2.92 -15.76 18.35
CA GLY A 292 2.82 -14.67 19.32
C GLY A 292 2.64 -13.26 18.71
N THR A 293 2.36 -12.28 19.56
CA THR A 293 2.05 -10.88 19.19
C THR A 293 3.29 -10.08 18.80
N GLU A 294 4.44 -10.29 19.46
CA GLU A 294 5.74 -9.68 19.10
C GLU A 294 6.29 -10.17 17.74
N SER A 295 5.62 -11.14 17.12
CA SER A 295 6.05 -11.79 15.89
C SER A 295 5.33 -11.27 14.63
N ALA A 296 4.37 -10.32 14.74
CA ALA A 296 3.60 -9.82 13.60
C ALA A 296 4.48 -9.18 12.51
N ASP A 297 5.35 -8.24 12.90
CA ASP A 297 6.30 -7.61 11.97
C ASP A 297 7.22 -8.64 11.31
N ARG A 298 7.65 -9.65 12.08
CA ARG A 298 8.51 -10.72 11.56
C ARG A 298 7.78 -11.60 10.56
N ARG A 299 6.48 -11.87 10.76
CA ARG A 299 5.64 -12.59 9.79
C ARG A 299 5.43 -11.78 8.52
N ALA A 300 5.15 -10.48 8.64
CA ALA A 300 5.03 -9.57 7.50
C ALA A 300 6.34 -9.51 6.69
N ASN A 301 7.48 -9.40 7.38
CA ASN A 301 8.81 -9.42 6.75
C ASN A 301 9.13 -10.75 6.08
N SER A 302 8.75 -11.88 6.71
CA SER A 302 8.91 -13.23 6.14
C SER A 302 8.10 -13.38 4.85
N PHE A 303 6.84 -12.91 4.87
CA PHE A 303 5.98 -12.90 3.69
C PHE A 303 6.58 -12.07 2.57
N LEU A 304 6.97 -10.81 2.83
CA LEU A 304 7.57 -9.94 1.82
C LEU A 304 8.87 -10.53 1.25
N GLY A 305 9.77 -11.03 2.10
CA GLY A 305 11.03 -11.63 1.67
C GLY A 305 10.82 -12.87 0.80
N ALA A 306 9.92 -13.77 1.22
CA ALA A 306 9.57 -14.96 0.44
C ALA A 306 8.87 -14.59 -0.88
N LEU A 307 7.94 -13.64 -0.85
CA LEU A 307 7.20 -13.20 -2.03
C LEU A 307 8.12 -12.54 -3.06
N ARG A 308 9.07 -11.70 -2.63
CA ARG A 308 10.14 -11.14 -3.49
C ARG A 308 10.96 -12.23 -4.19
N ALA A 309 11.27 -13.32 -3.49
CA ALA A 309 12.02 -14.43 -4.07
C ALA A 309 11.19 -15.18 -5.13
N ILE A 310 9.89 -15.33 -4.92
CA ILE A 310 8.97 -15.93 -5.91
C ILE A 310 8.80 -15.01 -7.12
N ASP A 311 8.64 -13.71 -6.88
CA ASP A 311 8.49 -12.67 -7.92
C ASP A 311 9.71 -12.63 -8.85
N ARG A 312 10.91 -12.75 -8.28
CA ARG A 312 12.18 -12.84 -9.00
C ARG A 312 12.52 -14.24 -9.52
N GLN A 313 11.63 -15.21 -9.37
CA GLN A 313 11.82 -16.61 -9.77
C GLN A 313 13.05 -17.28 -9.12
N GLU A 314 13.48 -16.78 -7.96
CA GLU A 314 14.59 -17.33 -7.18
C GLU A 314 14.15 -18.48 -6.25
N MET A 315 12.84 -18.61 -6.00
CA MET A 315 12.25 -19.71 -5.25
C MET A 315 10.98 -20.22 -5.95
N ALA A 316 11.01 -21.46 -6.43
CA ALA A 316 9.85 -22.13 -7.02
C ALA A 316 8.96 -22.77 -5.94
N LEU A 317 7.67 -22.46 -5.98
CA LEU A 317 6.68 -22.90 -5.00
C LEU A 317 5.30 -23.00 -5.66
N THR A 318 4.51 -24.01 -5.28
CA THR A 318 3.06 -23.99 -5.52
C THR A 318 2.38 -23.18 -4.43
N LEU A 319 1.73 -22.07 -4.81
CA LEU A 319 1.07 -21.17 -3.87
C LEU A 319 -0.03 -21.91 -3.06
N PRO A 320 -0.13 -21.64 -1.74
CA PRO A 320 -1.27 -22.06 -0.93
C PRO A 320 -2.60 -21.48 -1.43
N ASP A 321 -3.71 -22.06 -0.97
CA ASP A 321 -5.03 -21.47 -1.18
C ASP A 321 -5.14 -20.09 -0.51
N GLU A 322 -5.89 -19.18 -1.14
CA GLU A 322 -6.07 -17.79 -0.67
C GLU A 322 -6.54 -17.71 0.80
N ALA A 323 -7.40 -18.64 1.24
CA ALA A 323 -7.90 -18.71 2.60
C ALA A 323 -6.79 -18.87 3.67
N GLN A 324 -5.62 -19.37 3.28
CA GLN A 324 -4.49 -19.54 4.19
C GLN A 324 -3.71 -18.24 4.45
N PHE A 325 -3.93 -17.19 3.66
CA PHE A 325 -3.21 -15.92 3.75
C PHE A 325 -3.87 -14.89 4.67
N VAL A 326 -5.11 -15.13 5.12
CA VAL A 326 -5.89 -14.16 5.91
C VAL A 326 -5.10 -13.57 7.08
N HIS A 327 -4.40 -14.42 7.84
CA HIS A 327 -3.60 -13.97 8.98
C HIS A 327 -2.39 -13.13 8.55
N VAL A 328 -1.66 -13.54 7.51
CA VAL A 328 -0.45 -12.82 7.09
C VAL A 328 -0.80 -11.49 6.41
N PHE A 329 -1.96 -11.39 5.76
CA PHE A 329 -2.46 -10.12 5.23
C PHE A 329 -2.82 -9.12 6.35
N GLN A 330 -3.33 -9.59 7.48
CA GLN A 330 -3.52 -8.75 8.67
C GLN A 330 -2.19 -8.26 9.23
N ASP A 331 -1.18 -9.14 9.28
CA ASP A 331 0.17 -8.74 9.72
C ASP A 331 0.80 -7.72 8.75
N VAL A 332 0.62 -7.88 7.44
CA VAL A 332 1.08 -6.92 6.42
C VAL A 332 0.33 -5.59 6.55
N ALA A 333 -0.99 -5.61 6.78
CA ALA A 333 -1.78 -4.40 6.99
C ALA A 333 -1.33 -3.63 8.25
N ALA A 334 -0.88 -4.33 9.30
CA ALA A 334 -0.33 -3.71 10.49
C ALA A 334 1.04 -3.02 10.25
N SER A 335 1.71 -3.31 9.13
CA SER A 335 3.03 -2.77 8.78
C SER A 335 3.00 -2.03 7.43
N PRO A 336 2.68 -0.72 7.42
CA PRO A 336 2.44 0.03 6.18
C PRO A 336 3.64 0.06 5.22
N SER A 337 4.88 0.02 5.73
CA SER A 337 6.09 -0.04 4.89
C SER A 337 6.23 -1.39 4.19
N VAL A 338 5.87 -2.49 4.86
CA VAL A 338 5.81 -3.83 4.24
C VAL A 338 4.71 -3.88 3.21
N PHE A 339 3.51 -3.36 3.52
CA PHE A 339 2.41 -3.27 2.57
C PHE A 339 2.82 -2.51 1.29
N ALA A 340 3.41 -1.31 1.44
CA ALA A 340 3.91 -0.54 0.30
C ALA A 340 4.91 -1.35 -0.55
N ALA A 341 5.81 -2.10 0.08
CA ALA A 341 6.75 -2.94 -0.64
C ALA A 341 6.12 -4.18 -1.31
N VAL A 342 5.02 -4.72 -0.78
CA VAL A 342 4.30 -5.85 -1.38
C VAL A 342 3.57 -5.42 -2.65
N VAL A 343 2.94 -4.24 -2.66
CA VAL A 343 2.13 -3.79 -3.80
C VAL A 343 2.95 -3.48 -5.06
N GLU A 344 4.24 -3.19 -4.90
CA GLU A 344 5.16 -2.93 -6.02
C GLU A 344 5.64 -4.22 -6.73
N LEU A 345 5.28 -5.41 -6.23
CA LEU A 345 5.71 -6.67 -6.84
C LEU A 345 4.86 -7.00 -8.07
N ASN A 346 5.51 -7.15 -9.22
CA ASN A 346 4.84 -7.37 -10.51
C ASN A 346 5.65 -8.23 -11.51
N GLY A 347 6.74 -8.85 -11.09
CA GLY A 347 7.62 -9.67 -11.95
C GLY A 347 7.05 -11.03 -12.33
N ASN A 348 6.06 -11.53 -11.58
CA ASN A 348 5.46 -12.86 -11.80
C ASN A 348 3.91 -12.81 -11.77
N ALA A 349 3.26 -13.42 -12.78
CA ALA A 349 1.80 -13.43 -12.90
C ALA A 349 1.09 -14.10 -11.71
N GLU A 350 1.67 -15.14 -11.10
CA GLU A 350 1.10 -15.78 -9.91
C GLU A 350 1.20 -14.86 -8.68
N VAL A 351 2.27 -14.06 -8.60
CA VAL A 351 2.46 -13.06 -7.52
C VAL A 351 1.47 -11.91 -7.68
N VAL A 352 1.24 -11.42 -8.90
CA VAL A 352 0.27 -10.34 -9.16
C VAL A 352 -1.11 -10.68 -8.61
N GLY A 353 -1.61 -11.89 -8.86
CA GLY A 353 -2.91 -12.31 -8.32
C GLY A 353 -2.96 -12.33 -6.78
N LEU A 354 -1.87 -12.76 -6.14
CA LEU A 354 -1.77 -12.75 -4.68
C LEU A 354 -1.64 -11.33 -4.11
N VAL A 355 -0.89 -10.45 -4.78
CA VAL A 355 -0.75 -9.04 -4.42
C VAL A 355 -2.10 -8.34 -4.51
N GLU A 356 -2.88 -8.56 -5.57
CA GLU A 356 -4.23 -8.01 -5.68
C GLU A 356 -5.15 -8.45 -4.52
N SER A 357 -5.09 -9.73 -4.13
CA SER A 357 -5.84 -10.23 -2.97
C SER A 357 -5.39 -9.56 -1.67
N CYS A 358 -4.07 -9.46 -1.46
CA CYS A 358 -3.49 -8.76 -0.32
C CYS A 358 -3.96 -7.29 -0.26
N VAL A 359 -3.96 -6.58 -1.40
CA VAL A 359 -4.42 -5.19 -1.50
C VAL A 359 -5.88 -5.07 -1.10
N ARG A 360 -6.77 -5.90 -1.67
CA ARG A 360 -8.20 -5.84 -1.36
C ARG A 360 -8.48 -6.04 0.14
N GLN A 361 -7.80 -6.99 0.78
CA GLN A 361 -8.01 -7.27 2.21
C GLN A 361 -7.32 -6.25 3.13
N ALA A 362 -6.08 -5.85 2.81
CA ALA A 362 -5.31 -4.94 3.64
C ALA A 362 -5.85 -3.50 3.57
N LEU A 363 -6.30 -3.04 2.41
CA LEU A 363 -6.84 -1.69 2.27
C LEU A 363 -8.06 -1.43 3.16
N ASP A 364 -8.88 -2.44 3.48
CA ASP A 364 -10.01 -2.28 4.40
C ASP A 364 -9.57 -2.15 5.88
N ILE A 365 -8.39 -2.67 6.20
CA ILE A 365 -7.85 -2.72 7.57
C ILE A 365 -7.04 -1.44 7.89
N ILE A 366 -6.21 -0.98 6.94
CA ILE A 366 -5.32 0.17 7.18
C ILE A 366 -6.15 1.46 7.26
N PRO A 367 -5.91 2.37 8.21
CA PRO A 367 -6.59 3.67 8.26
C PRO A 367 -6.35 4.52 6.99
N LEU A 368 -7.38 5.26 6.53
CA LEU A 368 -7.31 6.09 5.31
C LEU A 368 -6.13 7.06 5.33
N GLY A 369 -5.94 7.79 6.44
CA GLY A 369 -4.85 8.76 6.57
C GLY A 369 -3.44 8.14 6.49
N VAL A 370 -3.29 6.86 6.86
CA VAL A 370 -2.01 6.14 6.71
C VAL A 370 -1.78 5.82 5.24
N ILE A 371 -2.77 5.22 4.56
CA ILE A 371 -2.70 4.89 3.12
C ILE A 371 -2.45 6.16 2.30
N ALA A 372 -3.10 7.27 2.65
CA ALA A 372 -3.00 8.56 1.98
C ALA A 372 -1.55 9.10 1.93
N THR A 373 -0.69 8.67 2.85
CA THR A 373 0.71 9.11 2.94
C THR A 373 1.71 8.08 2.43
N LEU A 374 1.25 6.94 1.90
CA LEU A 374 2.14 5.91 1.38
C LEU A 374 2.73 6.31 0.02
N GLU A 375 4.05 6.32 -0.07
CA GLU A 375 4.76 6.49 -1.33
C GLU A 375 4.74 5.17 -2.11
N VAL A 376 3.84 5.08 -3.08
CA VAL A 376 3.68 3.96 -4.01
C VAL A 376 3.72 4.46 -5.45
N SER A 377 3.94 3.56 -6.39
CA SER A 377 3.91 3.86 -7.82
C SER A 377 2.55 4.35 -8.29
N ASP A 378 2.56 5.10 -9.38
CA ASP A 378 1.36 5.69 -9.98
C ASP A 378 0.25 4.67 -10.25
N GLN A 379 0.64 3.46 -10.69
CA GLN A 379 -0.29 2.37 -10.96
C GLN A 379 -0.97 1.88 -9.67
N CYS A 380 -0.21 1.75 -8.59
CA CYS A 380 -0.73 1.36 -7.28
C CYS A 380 -1.64 2.43 -6.69
N ALA A 381 -1.28 3.71 -6.79
CA ALA A 381 -2.12 4.81 -6.33
C ALA A 381 -3.48 4.82 -7.05
N LEU A 382 -3.49 4.63 -8.38
CA LEU A 382 -4.74 4.49 -9.15
C LEU A 382 -5.56 3.27 -8.72
N LEU A 383 -4.91 2.13 -8.46
CA LEU A 383 -5.57 0.93 -7.97
C LEU A 383 -6.19 1.15 -6.58
N PHE A 384 -5.48 1.82 -5.67
CA PHE A 384 -5.95 2.12 -4.32
C PHE A 384 -7.18 3.01 -4.35
N ALA A 385 -7.15 4.08 -5.16
CA ALA A 385 -8.30 4.98 -5.33
C ALA A 385 -9.52 4.27 -5.92
N ARG A 386 -9.34 3.27 -6.81
CA ARG A 386 -10.44 2.47 -7.35
C ARG A 386 -11.04 1.51 -6.33
N ILE A 387 -10.19 0.83 -5.54
CA ILE A 387 -10.65 -0.14 -4.54
C ILE A 387 -11.27 0.59 -3.34
N ARG A 388 -10.69 1.72 -2.92
CA ARG A 388 -11.12 2.51 -1.76
C ARG A 388 -11.25 4.01 -2.10
N PRO A 389 -12.33 4.42 -2.79
CA PRO A 389 -12.52 5.80 -3.26
C PRO A 389 -12.51 6.88 -2.19
N GLN A 390 -12.76 6.52 -0.92
CA GLN A 390 -12.69 7.45 0.20
C GLN A 390 -11.29 8.06 0.35
N LEU A 391 -10.23 7.43 -0.18
CA LEU A 391 -8.88 8.01 -0.23
C LEU A 391 -8.83 9.32 -1.02
N LEU A 392 -9.69 9.50 -2.03
CA LEU A 392 -9.78 10.74 -2.79
C LEU A 392 -10.36 11.91 -1.97
N ARG A 393 -10.84 11.65 -0.74
CA ARG A 393 -11.28 12.68 0.21
C ARG A 393 -10.18 13.07 1.21
N GLU A 394 -9.03 12.38 1.17
CA GLU A 394 -7.88 12.67 2.03
C GLU A 394 -6.92 13.63 1.31
N SER A 395 -6.66 14.79 1.91
CA SER A 395 -5.74 15.78 1.33
C SER A 395 -4.29 15.26 1.21
N GLY A 396 -3.90 14.38 2.14
CA GLY A 396 -2.60 13.70 2.10
C GLY A 396 -2.41 12.89 0.82
N PHE A 397 -3.45 12.22 0.33
CA PHE A 397 -3.37 11.35 -0.85
C PHE A 397 -3.11 12.17 -2.12
N TRP A 398 -3.84 13.29 -2.28
CA TRP A 398 -3.61 14.24 -3.36
C TRP A 398 -2.21 14.86 -3.31
N SER A 399 -1.73 15.20 -2.11
CA SER A 399 -0.43 15.82 -1.92
C SER A 399 0.72 14.86 -2.26
N THR A 400 0.65 13.61 -1.77
CA THR A 400 1.63 12.55 -2.04
C THR A 400 1.68 12.17 -3.52
N HIS A 401 0.51 12.11 -4.19
CA HIS A 401 0.39 11.67 -5.59
C HIS A 401 0.07 12.82 -6.56
N ALA A 402 0.52 14.04 -6.25
CA ALA A 402 0.30 15.22 -7.07
C ALA A 402 0.68 15.05 -8.56
N PRO A 403 1.77 14.35 -8.94
CA PRO A 403 2.14 14.18 -10.35
C PRO A 403 1.08 13.48 -11.23
N ILE A 404 0.22 12.66 -10.64
CA ILE A 404 -0.83 11.91 -11.37
C ILE A 404 -2.24 12.42 -11.09
N ARG A 405 -2.38 13.59 -10.46
CA ARG A 405 -3.66 14.13 -10.02
C ARG A 405 -4.71 14.22 -11.14
N LYS A 406 -4.29 14.46 -12.39
CA LYS A 406 -5.18 14.44 -13.55
C LYS A 406 -5.76 13.06 -13.84
N LEU A 407 -4.96 12.00 -13.77
CA LEU A 407 -5.43 10.62 -13.92
C LEU A 407 -6.39 10.23 -12.80
N LEU A 408 -6.14 10.71 -11.58
CA LEU A 408 -7.04 10.53 -10.44
C LEU A 408 -8.37 11.27 -10.64
N LEU A 409 -8.37 12.48 -11.21
CA LEU A 409 -9.60 13.20 -11.57
C LEU A 409 -10.41 12.51 -12.67
N GLU A 410 -9.78 11.70 -13.51
CA GLU A 410 -10.45 10.93 -14.57
C GLU A 410 -11.11 9.64 -14.05
N LEU A 411 -10.87 9.26 -12.79
CA LEU A 411 -11.45 8.05 -12.20
C LEU A 411 -12.99 8.14 -12.11
N PRO A 412 -13.74 7.10 -12.51
CA PRO A 412 -15.20 7.06 -12.37
C PRO A 412 -15.70 7.30 -10.95
N GLU A 413 -14.89 6.92 -9.96
CA GLU A 413 -15.22 6.98 -8.53
C GLU A 413 -15.10 8.38 -7.91
N LEU A 414 -14.66 9.39 -8.67
CA LEU A 414 -14.59 10.79 -8.22
C LEU A 414 -15.99 11.33 -7.89
N ASP A 415 -16.21 11.70 -6.63
CA ASP A 415 -17.44 12.31 -6.15
C ASP A 415 -17.28 13.81 -5.78
N ALA A 416 -18.35 14.42 -5.29
CA ALA A 416 -18.37 15.83 -4.92
C ALA A 416 -17.43 16.17 -3.74
N GLU A 417 -17.28 15.29 -2.76
CA GLU A 417 -16.39 15.53 -1.61
C GLU A 417 -14.93 15.42 -2.05
N SER A 418 -14.61 14.42 -2.88
CA SER A 418 -13.29 14.25 -3.47
C SER A 418 -12.87 15.44 -4.34
N ALA A 419 -13.79 15.94 -5.17
CA ALA A 419 -13.55 17.13 -5.99
C ALA A 419 -13.32 18.39 -5.15
N SER A 420 -14.09 18.57 -4.08
CA SER A 420 -13.88 19.69 -3.14
C SER A 420 -12.50 19.59 -2.47
N CYS A 421 -12.11 18.39 -2.03
CA CYS A 421 -10.78 18.14 -1.45
C CYS A 421 -9.66 18.47 -2.44
N PHE A 422 -9.77 17.98 -3.68
CA PHE A 422 -8.83 18.31 -4.76
C PHE A 422 -8.69 19.82 -4.97
N MET A 423 -9.82 20.53 -5.08
CA MET A 423 -9.81 21.98 -5.28
C MET A 423 -9.17 22.72 -4.12
N GLU A 424 -9.37 22.26 -2.89
CA GLU A 424 -8.75 22.85 -1.70
C GLU A 424 -7.22 22.65 -1.69
N VAL A 425 -6.76 21.42 -1.99
CA VAL A 425 -5.33 21.07 -2.02
C VAL A 425 -4.60 21.83 -3.12
N PHE A 426 -5.19 21.94 -4.32
CA PHE A 426 -4.54 22.56 -5.48
C PHE A 426 -5.01 23.98 -5.77
N ARG A 427 -5.66 24.67 -4.82
CA ARG A 427 -6.21 26.03 -5.01
C ARG A 427 -5.21 27.06 -5.56
N GLU A 428 -3.93 26.88 -5.31
CA GLU A 428 -2.86 27.80 -5.76
C GLU A 428 -2.26 27.42 -7.13
N SER A 429 -2.47 26.18 -7.59
CA SER A 429 -1.82 25.60 -8.77
C SER A 429 -2.80 24.93 -9.74
N LEU A 430 -4.10 25.26 -9.63
CA LEU A 430 -5.16 24.69 -10.44
C LEU A 430 -4.99 25.04 -11.93
N GLU A 431 -5.05 24.02 -12.78
CA GLU A 431 -4.87 24.16 -14.23
C GLU A 431 -6.21 24.26 -14.99
N ALA A 432 -6.14 24.76 -16.23
CA ALA A 432 -7.32 25.07 -17.02
C ALA A 432 -8.09 23.84 -17.50
N ASP A 433 -7.39 22.75 -17.78
CA ASP A 433 -7.94 21.45 -18.16
C ASP A 433 -8.48 20.68 -16.96
N GLU A 434 -7.83 20.78 -15.79
CA GLU A 434 -8.34 20.22 -14.53
C GLU A 434 -9.68 20.84 -14.15
N LEU A 435 -9.77 22.18 -14.18
CA LEU A 435 -11.02 22.88 -13.89
C LEU A 435 -12.10 22.57 -14.93
N GLN A 436 -11.73 22.42 -16.20
CA GLN A 436 -12.66 22.00 -17.25
C GLN A 436 -13.25 20.62 -16.95
N LEU A 437 -12.41 19.64 -16.62
CA LEU A 437 -12.82 18.28 -16.29
C LEU A 437 -13.77 18.25 -15.08
N LEU A 438 -13.46 19.03 -14.04
CA LEU A 438 -14.32 19.17 -12.86
C LEU A 438 -15.67 19.80 -13.19
N LEU A 439 -15.71 20.82 -14.06
CA LEU A 439 -16.96 21.46 -14.49
C LEU A 439 -17.85 20.51 -15.30
N GLU A 440 -17.26 19.63 -16.10
CA GLU A 440 -17.99 18.64 -16.88
C GLU A 440 -18.60 17.54 -16.00
N ARG A 441 -17.97 17.22 -14.86
CA ARG A 441 -18.36 16.11 -13.99
C ARG A 441 -19.18 16.53 -12.75
N VAL A 442 -18.76 17.60 -12.07
CA VAL A 442 -19.27 18.04 -10.77
C VAL A 442 -19.42 19.58 -10.71
N PRO A 443 -20.18 20.20 -11.62
CA PRO A 443 -20.26 21.65 -11.76
C PRO A 443 -20.74 22.36 -10.48
N GLU A 444 -21.67 21.78 -9.74
CA GLU A 444 -22.20 22.38 -8.50
C GLU A 444 -21.14 22.46 -7.40
N THR A 445 -20.29 21.44 -7.27
CA THR A 445 -19.17 21.47 -6.33
C THR A 445 -18.18 22.57 -6.70
N VAL A 446 -17.84 22.68 -7.99
CA VAL A 446 -16.92 23.73 -8.47
C VAL A 446 -17.47 25.12 -8.16
N VAL A 447 -18.76 25.35 -8.42
CA VAL A 447 -19.43 26.63 -8.09
C VAL A 447 -19.32 26.94 -6.60
N ALA A 448 -19.62 25.97 -5.73
CA ALA A 448 -19.55 26.15 -4.28
C ALA A 448 -18.11 26.41 -3.79
N SER A 449 -17.14 25.62 -4.26
CA SER A 449 -15.73 25.76 -3.86
C SER A 449 -15.13 27.09 -4.33
N VAL A 450 -15.37 27.50 -5.59
CA VAL A 450 -14.88 28.82 -6.08
C VAL A 450 -15.52 29.97 -5.29
N ALA A 451 -16.82 29.92 -5.01
CA ALA A 451 -17.48 30.94 -4.22
C ALA A 451 -16.87 31.05 -2.81
N ALA A 452 -16.62 29.92 -2.15
CA ALA A 452 -15.98 29.87 -0.85
C ALA A 452 -14.52 30.37 -0.89
N PHE A 453 -13.78 30.07 -1.96
CA PHE A 453 -12.41 30.57 -2.14
C PHE A 453 -12.37 32.07 -2.31
N TRP A 454 -13.31 32.64 -3.05
CA TRP A 454 -13.45 34.08 -3.14
C TRP A 454 -13.83 34.67 -1.79
N GLU A 455 -14.89 34.20 -1.13
CA GLU A 455 -15.38 34.75 0.14
C GLU A 455 -14.29 34.83 1.23
N ASN A 456 -13.36 33.87 1.25
CA ASN A 456 -12.29 33.78 2.24
C ASN A 456 -10.92 34.27 1.73
N ASP A 457 -10.84 34.85 0.53
CA ASP A 457 -9.59 35.31 -0.12
C ASP A 457 -8.50 34.22 -0.19
N MET A 458 -8.90 32.98 -0.49
CA MET A 458 -8.03 31.80 -0.48
C MET A 458 -7.45 31.41 -1.85
N ALA A 459 -7.96 31.98 -2.94
CA ALA A 459 -7.50 31.67 -4.30
C ALA A 459 -6.67 32.82 -4.89
N PRO A 460 -5.48 32.54 -5.46
CA PRO A 460 -4.66 33.59 -6.04
C PRO A 460 -5.32 34.19 -7.30
N PRO A 461 -4.93 35.42 -7.70
CA PRO A 461 -5.60 36.14 -8.78
C PRO A 461 -5.62 35.40 -10.12
N ASN A 462 -4.56 34.67 -10.46
CA ASN A 462 -4.49 33.86 -11.69
C ASN A 462 -5.53 32.75 -11.73
N VAL A 463 -5.69 31.99 -10.62
CA VAL A 463 -6.69 30.91 -10.51
C VAL A 463 -8.10 31.50 -10.50
N SER A 464 -8.30 32.63 -9.81
CA SER A 464 -9.58 33.32 -9.81
C SER A 464 -9.98 33.81 -11.21
N ARG A 465 -9.05 34.38 -11.99
CA ARG A 465 -9.31 34.75 -13.40
C ARG A 465 -9.64 33.55 -14.27
N LEU A 466 -8.89 32.47 -14.13
CA LEU A 466 -9.17 31.21 -14.83
C LEU A 466 -10.58 30.70 -14.50
N ALA A 467 -10.97 30.73 -13.22
CA ALA A 467 -12.30 30.33 -12.79
C ALA A 467 -13.40 31.19 -13.42
N VAL A 468 -13.22 32.51 -13.44
CA VAL A 468 -14.16 33.43 -14.11
C VAL A 468 -14.33 33.10 -15.58
N GLN A 469 -13.22 32.89 -16.31
CA GLN A 469 -13.25 32.55 -17.74
C GLN A 469 -13.97 31.21 -18.00
N LYS A 470 -13.65 30.17 -17.22
CA LYS A 470 -14.23 28.83 -17.40
C LYS A 470 -15.71 28.76 -17.02
N LEU A 471 -16.08 29.32 -15.86
CA LEU A 471 -17.47 29.40 -15.43
C LEU A 471 -18.33 30.22 -16.39
N GLY A 472 -17.78 31.29 -16.96
CA GLY A 472 -18.49 32.12 -17.93
C GLY A 472 -18.66 31.48 -19.31
N SER A 473 -17.84 30.48 -19.65
CA SER A 473 -18.00 29.74 -20.91
C SER A 473 -19.16 28.73 -20.89
N LEU A 474 -19.73 28.45 -19.71
CA LEU A 474 -20.69 27.38 -19.47
C LEU A 474 -21.98 27.91 -18.83
N GLY A 475 -22.85 28.48 -19.65
CA GLY A 475 -24.22 28.85 -19.25
C GLY A 475 -24.25 29.92 -18.14
N ASP A 476 -25.00 29.66 -17.06
CA ASP A 476 -25.23 30.60 -15.96
C ASP A 476 -24.33 30.37 -14.73
N LEU A 477 -23.32 29.49 -14.85
CA LEU A 477 -22.50 29.04 -13.73
C LEU A 477 -21.79 30.21 -13.04
N LEU A 478 -21.18 31.14 -13.79
CA LEU A 478 -20.54 32.32 -13.22
C LEU A 478 -21.52 33.15 -12.37
N SER A 479 -22.72 33.38 -12.88
CA SER A 479 -23.76 34.13 -12.15
C SER A 479 -24.25 33.40 -10.90
N ARG A 480 -24.25 32.05 -10.90
CA ARG A 480 -24.54 31.26 -9.70
C ARG A 480 -23.41 31.33 -8.68
N THR A 481 -22.15 31.25 -9.11
CA THR A 481 -20.98 31.42 -8.23
C THR A 481 -20.96 32.79 -7.56
N LEU A 482 -21.25 33.85 -8.31
CA LEU A 482 -21.33 35.21 -7.76
C LEU A 482 -22.45 35.35 -6.70
N ARG A 483 -23.61 34.70 -6.90
CA ARG A 483 -24.69 34.66 -5.89
C ARG A 483 -24.31 33.89 -4.62
N GLY A 484 -23.35 32.97 -4.73
CA GLY A 484 -22.88 32.14 -3.62
C GLY A 484 -21.87 32.83 -2.70
N THR A 485 -21.32 33.99 -3.06
CA THR A 485 -20.33 34.71 -2.24
C THR A 485 -20.84 36.09 -1.82
N ARG A 486 -20.36 36.58 -0.66
CA ARG A 486 -20.62 37.94 -0.16
C ARG A 486 -19.48 38.92 -0.44
N TRP A 487 -18.32 38.41 -0.84
CA TRP A 487 -17.13 39.20 -1.12
C TRP A 487 -16.44 38.69 -2.38
N LEU A 488 -15.99 39.62 -3.22
CA LEU A 488 -15.36 39.33 -4.50
C LEU A 488 -14.02 40.08 -4.59
N PRO A 489 -12.88 39.41 -4.79
CA PRO A 489 -11.59 40.06 -4.94
C PRO A 489 -11.61 41.11 -6.06
N ARG A 490 -11.15 42.33 -5.78
CA ARG A 490 -11.15 43.41 -6.78
C ARG A 490 -10.31 43.08 -8.03
N SER A 491 -9.29 42.24 -7.86
CA SER A 491 -8.39 41.81 -8.92
C SER A 491 -9.04 41.06 -10.08
N ILE A 492 -10.29 40.59 -9.92
CA ILE A 492 -11.04 39.87 -10.96
C ILE A 492 -12.28 40.61 -11.47
N TRP A 493 -12.54 41.84 -11.01
CA TRP A 493 -13.76 42.59 -11.39
C TRP A 493 -13.80 42.91 -12.88
N ALA A 494 -12.66 43.33 -13.44
CA ALA A 494 -12.51 43.57 -14.87
C ALA A 494 -12.79 42.29 -15.68
N ASP A 495 -12.23 41.14 -15.25
CA ASP A 495 -12.44 39.86 -15.91
C ASP A 495 -13.90 39.42 -15.90
N VAL A 496 -14.59 39.58 -14.76
CA VAL A 496 -16.03 39.29 -14.65
C VAL A 496 -16.83 40.20 -15.57
N GLY A 497 -16.48 41.50 -15.63
CA GLY A 497 -17.07 42.47 -16.53
C GLY A 497 -16.98 42.07 -17.99
N HIS A 498 -15.80 41.68 -18.46
CA HIS A 498 -15.59 41.22 -19.84
C HIS A 498 -16.31 39.91 -20.14
N VAL A 499 -16.22 38.91 -19.25
CA VAL A 499 -16.82 37.61 -19.49
C VAL A 499 -18.35 37.70 -19.57
N LEU A 500 -18.98 38.44 -18.66
CA LEU A 500 -20.42 38.70 -18.73
C LEU A 500 -20.74 39.63 -19.92
N GLY A 501 -19.94 40.68 -20.11
CA GLY A 501 -20.10 41.66 -21.18
C GLY A 501 -19.99 41.08 -22.60
N SER A 502 -19.37 39.92 -22.77
CA SER A 502 -19.22 39.24 -24.06
C SER A 502 -20.47 38.44 -24.45
N HIS A 503 -21.37 38.13 -23.51
CA HIS A 503 -22.58 37.37 -23.77
C HIS A 503 -23.78 38.30 -24.05
N PRO A 504 -24.62 38.02 -25.06
CA PRO A 504 -25.78 38.86 -25.38
C PRO A 504 -26.84 38.93 -24.27
N ASP A 505 -27.05 37.79 -23.60
CA ASP A 505 -28.08 37.59 -22.58
C ASP A 505 -27.55 37.70 -21.14
N ALA A 506 -26.28 38.11 -20.98
CA ALA A 506 -25.72 38.29 -19.65
C ALA A 506 -26.49 39.36 -18.89
N ASN A 507 -27.05 38.93 -17.77
CA ASN A 507 -27.65 39.78 -16.77
C ASN A 507 -26.81 39.66 -15.50
N ILE A 508 -26.45 40.79 -14.91
CA ILE A 508 -25.80 40.82 -13.61
C ILE A 508 -26.87 40.98 -12.54
N ASP A 509 -26.74 40.28 -11.41
CA ASP A 509 -27.68 40.46 -10.30
C ASP A 509 -27.40 41.80 -9.59
N PRO A 510 -28.32 42.79 -9.68
CA PRO A 510 -28.06 44.13 -9.13
C PRO A 510 -27.89 44.12 -7.61
N ALA A 511 -28.58 43.22 -6.92
CA ALA A 511 -28.53 43.12 -5.46
C ALA A 511 -27.18 42.55 -4.99
N VAL A 512 -26.69 41.51 -5.68
CA VAL A 512 -25.36 40.91 -5.41
C VAL A 512 -24.25 41.94 -5.59
N TRP A 513 -24.25 42.66 -6.71
CA TRP A 513 -23.22 43.67 -6.98
C TRP A 513 -23.31 44.88 -6.07
N ALA A 514 -24.50 45.35 -5.70
CA ALA A 514 -24.64 46.37 -4.67
C ALA A 514 -24.06 45.90 -3.33
N GLY A 515 -24.24 44.63 -2.99
CA GLY A 515 -23.58 43.99 -1.84
C GLY A 515 -22.06 44.05 -1.92
N PHE A 516 -21.46 43.65 -3.04
CA PHE A 516 -20.00 43.71 -3.23
C PHE A 516 -19.44 45.13 -3.12
N LEU A 517 -20.12 46.10 -3.72
CA LEU A 517 -19.73 47.52 -3.67
C LEU A 517 -19.77 48.06 -2.24
N GLN A 518 -20.81 47.70 -1.48
CA GLN A 518 -20.98 48.12 -0.08
C GLN A 518 -19.94 47.47 0.83
N THR A 519 -19.76 46.14 0.74
CA THR A 519 -18.78 45.38 1.53
C THR A 519 -17.37 45.85 1.24
N GLY A 520 -17.03 46.08 -0.04
CA GLY A 520 -15.72 46.58 -0.46
C GLY A 520 -15.51 48.09 -0.23
N ARG A 521 -16.54 48.82 0.23
CA ARG A 521 -16.54 50.30 0.35
C ARG A 521 -16.06 50.99 -0.93
N VAL A 522 -16.45 50.45 -2.08
CA VAL A 522 -16.00 50.94 -3.39
C VAL A 522 -16.84 52.13 -3.81
N SER A 523 -16.20 53.29 -3.95
CA SER A 523 -16.85 54.53 -4.39
C SER A 523 -16.58 54.88 -5.85
N ARG A 524 -15.62 54.23 -6.51
CA ARG A 524 -15.27 54.46 -7.91
C ARG A 524 -14.63 53.23 -8.57
N LEU A 525 -15.02 52.96 -9.81
CA LEU A 525 -14.39 51.95 -10.67
C LEU A 525 -13.17 52.50 -11.42
N GLU A 526 -12.26 51.61 -11.78
CA GLU A 526 -11.04 51.87 -12.52
C GLU A 526 -11.23 51.71 -14.04
N ARG A 527 -10.28 52.21 -14.82
CA ARG A 527 -10.42 52.25 -16.29
C ARG A 527 -10.55 50.85 -16.93
N ASN A 528 -9.90 49.84 -16.38
CA ASN A 528 -10.03 48.44 -16.81
C ASN A 528 -11.36 47.80 -16.39
N GLU A 529 -12.13 48.43 -15.49
CA GLU A 529 -13.44 47.96 -15.03
C GLU A 529 -14.60 48.61 -15.84
N SER A 530 -14.32 49.23 -16.99
CA SER A 530 -15.30 49.99 -17.79
C SER A 530 -16.41 49.12 -18.39
N THR A 531 -16.12 47.89 -18.82
CA THR A 531 -17.15 46.93 -19.26
C THR A 531 -18.08 46.54 -18.10
N LEU A 532 -17.51 46.30 -16.91
CA LEU A 532 -18.31 46.06 -15.69
C LEU A 532 -19.17 47.29 -15.36
N ALA A 533 -18.60 48.50 -15.46
CA ALA A 533 -19.33 49.74 -15.25
C ALA A 533 -20.54 49.84 -16.18
N ALA A 534 -20.39 49.48 -17.47
CA ALA A 534 -21.47 49.49 -18.45
C ALA A 534 -22.61 48.55 -18.04
N LEU A 535 -22.29 47.34 -17.59
CA LEU A 535 -23.28 46.37 -17.09
C LEU A 535 -24.03 46.89 -15.85
N LEU A 536 -23.29 47.39 -14.85
CA LEU A 536 -23.84 47.96 -13.60
C LEU A 536 -24.77 49.15 -13.88
N PHE A 537 -24.33 50.04 -14.76
CA PHE A 537 -25.09 51.24 -15.09
C PHE A 537 -26.41 50.92 -15.79
N VAL A 538 -26.38 49.95 -16.69
CA VAL A 538 -27.56 49.50 -17.43
C VAL A 538 -28.58 48.83 -16.49
N GLU A 539 -28.15 47.92 -15.62
CA GLU A 539 -29.06 47.20 -14.72
C GLU A 539 -29.66 48.11 -13.63
N ALA A 540 -28.99 49.21 -13.30
CA ALA A 540 -29.54 50.24 -12.41
C ALA A 540 -30.89 50.81 -12.90
N GLY A 541 -31.13 50.77 -14.21
CA GLY A 541 -32.39 51.19 -14.81
C GLY A 541 -33.60 50.31 -14.47
N GLY A 542 -33.41 49.07 -14.01
CA GLY A 542 -34.50 48.12 -13.74
C GLY A 542 -34.75 47.80 -12.26
N CYS A 543 -33.85 48.19 -11.36
CA CYS A 543 -33.85 47.72 -9.96
C CYS A 543 -34.46 48.71 -8.96
N GLU A 544 -34.53 48.28 -7.69
CA GLU A 544 -35.01 49.10 -6.57
C GLU A 544 -34.19 50.40 -6.46
N PRO A 545 -34.81 51.55 -6.14
CA PRO A 545 -34.10 52.83 -6.14
C PRO A 545 -32.85 52.91 -5.24
N SER A 546 -32.81 52.17 -4.13
CA SER A 546 -31.66 52.06 -3.23
C SER A 546 -30.45 51.40 -3.91
N ILE A 547 -30.68 50.28 -4.60
CA ILE A 547 -29.69 49.54 -5.40
C ILE A 547 -29.26 50.38 -6.61
N ALA A 548 -30.22 51.00 -7.31
CA ALA A 548 -29.94 51.85 -8.46
C ALA A 548 -29.01 53.01 -8.11
N LYS A 549 -29.21 53.66 -6.94
CA LYS A 549 -28.31 54.70 -6.41
C LYS A 549 -26.88 54.15 -6.28
N THR A 550 -26.70 53.00 -5.62
CA THR A 550 -25.36 52.40 -5.42
C THR A 550 -24.66 52.12 -6.75
N LEU A 551 -25.34 51.47 -7.69
CA LEU A 551 -24.76 51.11 -8.99
C LEU A 551 -24.40 52.34 -9.83
N VAL A 552 -25.30 53.32 -9.93
CA VAL A 552 -25.07 54.57 -10.71
C VAL A 552 -23.94 55.39 -10.11
N SER A 553 -23.87 55.48 -8.78
CA SER A 553 -22.87 56.29 -8.07
C SER A 553 -21.43 55.85 -8.37
N VAL A 554 -21.23 54.56 -8.61
CA VAL A 554 -19.91 53.96 -8.81
C VAL A 554 -19.54 53.82 -10.31
N SER A 555 -20.52 53.68 -11.19
CA SER A 555 -20.30 53.42 -12.64
C SER A 555 -20.37 54.67 -13.53
N PHE A 556 -21.21 55.66 -13.20
CA PHE A 556 -21.57 56.73 -14.12
C PHE A 556 -20.40 57.61 -14.55
N ASP A 557 -19.58 58.09 -13.60
CA ASP A 557 -18.48 59.01 -13.92
C ASP A 557 -17.44 58.36 -14.83
N LEU A 558 -17.09 57.10 -14.56
CA LEU A 558 -16.15 56.35 -15.40
C LEU A 558 -16.67 56.23 -16.83
N LEU A 559 -17.92 55.79 -17.00
CA LEU A 559 -18.53 55.67 -18.33
C LEU A 559 -18.64 57.00 -19.05
N TYR A 560 -18.99 58.08 -18.33
CA TYR A 560 -19.08 59.42 -18.93
C TYR A 560 -17.70 59.88 -19.43
N VAL A 561 -16.65 59.71 -18.63
CA VAL A 561 -15.28 60.09 -19.02
C VAL A 561 -14.80 59.26 -20.20
N VAL A 562 -14.99 57.93 -20.18
CA VAL A 562 -14.62 57.04 -21.30
C VAL A 562 -15.38 57.40 -22.58
N ALA A 563 -16.67 57.72 -22.47
CA ALA A 563 -17.48 58.17 -23.60
C ALA A 563 -17.05 59.55 -24.14
N TRP A 564 -16.74 60.49 -23.24
CA TRP A 564 -16.29 61.84 -23.59
C TRP A 564 -14.99 61.81 -24.38
N ASP A 565 -14.06 60.94 -23.98
CA ASP A 565 -12.77 60.77 -24.67
C ASP A 565 -12.90 59.91 -25.96
N GLY A 566 -14.10 59.43 -26.29
CA GLY A 566 -14.33 58.59 -27.48
C GLY A 566 -13.71 57.18 -27.39
N HIS A 567 -13.46 56.70 -26.17
CA HIS A 567 -12.75 55.43 -25.92
C HIS A 567 -13.67 54.25 -25.58
N LEU A 568 -14.99 54.37 -25.78
CA LEU A 568 -15.90 53.26 -25.57
C LEU A 568 -15.58 52.10 -26.53
N SER A 569 -15.33 50.91 -25.98
CA SER A 569 -15.10 49.70 -26.76
C SER A 569 -16.36 49.25 -27.50
N LEU A 570 -16.22 48.41 -28.53
CA LEU A 570 -17.38 47.86 -29.25
C LEU A 570 -18.30 47.04 -28.32
N GLU A 571 -17.72 46.36 -27.33
CA GLU A 571 -18.43 45.61 -26.31
C GLU A 571 -19.28 46.54 -25.43
N GLU A 572 -18.69 47.63 -24.92
CA GLU A 572 -19.39 48.63 -24.12
C GLU A 572 -20.50 49.32 -24.91
N GLN A 573 -20.22 49.69 -26.16
CA GLN A 573 -21.22 50.28 -27.06
C GLN A 573 -22.40 49.33 -27.30
N ARG A 574 -22.14 48.02 -27.42
CA ARG A 574 -23.18 47.00 -27.56
C ARG A 574 -24.04 46.89 -26.29
N ILE A 575 -23.42 46.85 -25.11
CA ILE A 575 -24.12 46.79 -23.81
C ILE A 575 -25.00 48.03 -23.61
N LEU A 576 -24.45 49.22 -23.88
CA LEU A 576 -25.15 50.50 -23.70
C LEU A 576 -26.21 50.76 -24.79
N GLY A 577 -25.93 50.37 -26.04
CA GLY A 577 -26.63 50.82 -27.24
C GLY A 577 -28.14 50.53 -27.25
N GLY A 578 -28.55 49.34 -26.79
CA GLY A 578 -29.95 48.91 -26.80
C GLY A 578 -30.76 49.26 -25.54
N ARG A 579 -30.10 49.70 -24.46
CA ARG A 579 -30.72 49.85 -23.13
C ARG A 579 -30.69 51.29 -22.61
N LEU A 580 -29.87 52.17 -23.17
CA LEU A 580 -29.92 53.61 -22.89
C LEU A 580 -31.11 54.29 -23.59
N PRO A 581 -31.73 55.32 -22.99
CA PRO A 581 -32.82 56.09 -23.59
C PRO A 581 -32.48 56.54 -25.01
N GLY A 582 -33.44 56.40 -25.92
CA GLY A 582 -33.31 56.85 -27.31
C GLY A 582 -33.06 58.35 -27.40
N GLY A 583 -32.11 58.75 -28.25
CA GLY A 583 -32.13 60.09 -28.83
C GLY A 583 -33.19 60.17 -29.93
N SER A 584 -33.52 61.36 -30.43
CA SER A 584 -34.15 61.43 -31.76
C SER A 584 -33.22 60.75 -32.78
N THR A 585 -33.75 60.31 -33.92
CA THR A 585 -33.06 59.46 -34.93
C THR A 585 -31.67 59.98 -35.35
N TYR A 586 -31.37 61.26 -35.13
CA TYR A 586 -30.10 61.93 -35.44
C TYR A 586 -29.05 61.95 -34.30
N TRP A 587 -29.41 61.60 -33.05
CA TRP A 587 -28.56 61.74 -31.85
C TRP A 587 -28.27 60.43 -31.12
N SER A 588 -28.42 59.28 -31.77
CA SER A 588 -28.15 57.96 -31.16
C SER A 588 -26.66 57.73 -30.83
N TRP A 589 -25.75 58.47 -31.47
CA TRP A 589 -24.30 58.39 -31.29
C TRP A 589 -23.78 59.15 -30.05
N ASP A 590 -24.55 60.08 -29.48
CA ASP A 590 -24.13 60.89 -28.33
C ASP A 590 -24.31 60.11 -27.01
N TYR A 591 -23.33 59.25 -26.70
CA TYR A 591 -23.32 58.44 -25.49
C TYR A 591 -23.29 59.29 -24.21
N CYS A 592 -22.56 60.41 -24.19
CA CYS A 592 -22.49 61.31 -23.03
C CYS A 592 -23.89 61.82 -22.64
N LYS A 593 -24.67 62.28 -23.61
CA LYS A 593 -26.04 62.75 -23.39
C LYS A 593 -26.98 61.62 -22.98
N ARG A 594 -26.88 60.46 -23.62
CA ARG A 594 -27.71 59.28 -23.31
C ARG A 594 -27.44 58.72 -21.91
N LEU A 595 -26.17 58.62 -21.52
CA LEU A 595 -25.74 58.25 -20.16
C LEU A 595 -26.28 59.25 -19.14
N THR A 596 -26.18 60.55 -19.39
CA THR A 596 -26.68 61.59 -18.48
C THR A 596 -28.19 61.48 -18.25
N ARG A 597 -28.96 61.24 -19.32
CA ARG A 597 -30.41 61.01 -19.24
C ARG A 597 -30.76 59.75 -18.47
N ALA A 598 -30.07 58.64 -18.75
CA ALA A 598 -30.27 57.38 -18.04
C ALA A 598 -29.98 57.51 -16.54
N CYS A 599 -28.88 58.19 -16.18
CA CYS A 599 -28.50 58.49 -14.80
C CYS A 599 -29.61 59.24 -14.07
N LEU A 600 -30.11 60.33 -14.67
CA LEU A 600 -31.22 61.10 -14.10
C LEU A 600 -32.49 60.25 -13.97
N ASN A 601 -32.85 59.45 -14.98
CA ASN A 601 -34.03 58.58 -14.93
C ASN A 601 -33.94 57.48 -13.86
N ALA A 602 -32.74 57.02 -13.53
CA ALA A 602 -32.52 56.06 -12.46
C ALA A 602 -32.68 56.73 -11.08
N LEU A 603 -32.09 57.91 -10.90
CA LEU A 603 -32.10 58.62 -9.61
C LEU A 603 -33.44 59.29 -9.29
N THR A 604 -34.14 59.89 -10.25
CA THR A 604 -35.39 60.65 -10.00
C THR A 604 -36.57 59.81 -9.52
N ARG A 605 -36.38 58.49 -9.38
CA ARG A 605 -37.35 57.57 -8.78
C ARG A 605 -37.48 57.73 -7.27
N THR A 606 -36.47 58.31 -6.61
CA THR A 606 -36.51 58.60 -5.17
C THR A 606 -36.99 60.04 -4.91
N SER A 607 -37.66 60.25 -3.78
CA SER A 607 -37.99 61.61 -3.30
C SER A 607 -36.72 62.39 -2.88
N SER A 608 -35.65 61.67 -2.53
CA SER A 608 -34.33 62.19 -2.11
C SER A 608 -33.33 62.41 -3.25
N TRP A 609 -33.72 62.22 -4.52
CA TRP A 609 -32.79 62.16 -5.66
C TRP A 609 -31.81 63.33 -5.78
N ARG A 610 -32.19 64.51 -5.28
CA ARG A 610 -31.34 65.71 -5.27
C ARG A 610 -30.14 65.56 -4.34
N VAL A 611 -30.34 64.95 -3.18
CA VAL A 611 -29.26 64.61 -2.24
C VAL A 611 -28.44 63.47 -2.83
N ASP A 612 -29.11 62.43 -3.34
CA ASP A 612 -28.47 61.25 -3.93
C ASP A 612 -27.55 61.64 -5.10
N LEU A 613 -27.96 62.59 -5.95
CA LEU A 613 -27.16 63.13 -7.05
C LEU A 613 -25.95 63.92 -6.57
N LEU A 614 -26.13 64.80 -5.57
CA LEU A 614 -25.06 65.68 -5.09
C LEU A 614 -24.00 64.92 -4.29
N GLU A 615 -24.36 63.79 -3.68
CA GLU A 615 -23.44 62.88 -2.99
C GLU A 615 -22.60 62.01 -3.94
N MET A 616 -22.95 61.95 -5.23
CA MET A 616 -22.17 61.17 -6.20
C MET A 616 -20.75 61.72 -6.34
N ASN A 617 -19.77 60.82 -6.30
CA ASN A 617 -18.37 61.13 -6.53
C ASN A 617 -18.09 61.19 -8.04
N VAL A 618 -18.30 62.37 -8.64
CA VAL A 618 -18.12 62.61 -10.08
C VAL A 618 -17.06 63.67 -10.36
N SER A 619 -16.50 63.66 -11.56
CA SER A 619 -15.64 64.74 -12.05
C SER A 619 -16.45 66.02 -12.31
N SER A 620 -15.80 67.18 -12.25
CA SER A 620 -16.45 68.46 -12.57
C SER A 620 -17.03 68.51 -13.99
N MET A 621 -16.41 67.79 -14.93
CA MET A 621 -16.90 67.66 -16.31
C MET A 621 -18.23 66.90 -16.36
N THR A 622 -18.30 65.77 -15.66
CA THR A 622 -19.52 64.96 -15.53
C THR A 622 -20.62 65.76 -14.82
N ALA A 623 -20.29 66.49 -13.75
CA ALA A 623 -21.22 67.37 -13.04
C ALA A 623 -21.81 68.46 -13.95
N ASP A 624 -20.97 69.15 -14.73
CA ASP A 624 -21.41 70.16 -15.71
C ASP A 624 -22.35 69.55 -16.77
N ALA A 625 -22.11 68.31 -17.19
CA ALA A 625 -22.97 67.62 -18.15
C ALA A 625 -24.35 67.30 -17.57
N VAL A 626 -24.40 66.77 -16.35
CA VAL A 626 -25.66 66.47 -15.67
C VAL A 626 -26.49 67.74 -15.44
N ILE A 627 -25.86 68.80 -14.92
CA ILE A 627 -26.56 70.07 -14.67
C ILE A 627 -27.05 70.70 -15.98
N ARG A 628 -26.30 70.58 -17.08
CA ARG A 628 -26.75 71.04 -18.41
C ARG A 628 -27.99 70.26 -18.90
N GLU A 629 -28.04 68.95 -18.70
CA GLU A 629 -29.21 68.15 -19.06
C GLU A 629 -30.43 68.52 -18.21
N ILE A 630 -30.27 68.73 -16.89
CA ILE A 630 -31.34 69.25 -16.02
C ILE A 630 -31.81 70.62 -16.53
N ALA A 631 -30.88 71.53 -16.84
CA ALA A 631 -31.20 72.86 -17.35
C ALA A 631 -31.91 72.83 -18.72
N SER A 632 -31.76 71.77 -19.51
CA SER A 632 -32.41 71.63 -20.81
C SER A 632 -33.91 71.31 -20.72
N ARG A 633 -34.43 70.92 -19.54
CA ARG A 633 -35.85 70.63 -19.31
C ARG A 633 -36.68 71.91 -19.17
N ASP A 634 -37.96 71.86 -19.55
CA ASP A 634 -38.85 73.03 -19.62
C ASP A 634 -39.06 73.70 -18.24
N ASP A 635 -39.14 72.92 -17.15
CA ASP A 635 -39.36 73.39 -15.76
C ASP A 635 -38.10 73.39 -14.86
N SER A 636 -36.91 73.53 -15.45
CA SER A 636 -35.64 73.33 -14.74
C SER A 636 -35.30 74.36 -13.65
N LEU A 637 -35.90 75.55 -13.64
CA LEU A 637 -35.51 76.65 -12.74
C LEU A 637 -35.80 76.33 -11.26
N ALA A 638 -36.92 75.65 -10.99
CA ALA A 638 -37.28 75.23 -9.64
C ALA A 638 -36.32 74.13 -9.14
N GLU A 639 -35.95 73.19 -10.01
CA GLU A 639 -35.03 72.11 -9.70
C GLU A 639 -33.61 72.61 -9.42
N LEU A 640 -33.10 73.53 -10.23
CA LEU A 640 -31.77 74.14 -10.04
C LEU A 640 -31.70 74.96 -8.74
N LYS A 641 -32.78 75.67 -8.37
CA LYS A 641 -32.85 76.36 -7.07
C LYS A 641 -32.86 75.38 -5.90
N ALA A 642 -33.61 74.28 -6.01
CA ALA A 642 -33.64 73.24 -4.98
C ALA A 642 -32.27 72.57 -4.79
N LEU A 643 -31.56 72.26 -5.89
CA LEU A 643 -30.19 71.76 -5.86
C LEU A 643 -29.23 72.77 -5.22
N SER A 644 -29.33 74.06 -5.59
CA SER A 644 -28.52 75.12 -5.00
C SER A 644 -28.77 75.28 -3.49
N SER A 645 -30.00 75.06 -3.02
CA SER A 645 -30.31 75.07 -1.60
C SER A 645 -29.67 73.89 -0.87
N LYS A 646 -29.79 72.67 -1.45
CA LYS A 646 -29.21 71.45 -0.87
C LYS A 646 -27.68 71.42 -0.88
N LEU A 647 -27.04 72.08 -1.84
CA LEU A 647 -25.59 72.33 -1.82
C LEU A 647 -25.11 73.10 -0.60
N GLY A 648 -25.96 73.93 0.02
CA GLY A 648 -25.65 74.61 1.27
C GLY A 648 -25.58 73.67 2.48
N GLU A 649 -26.24 72.51 2.39
CA GLU A 649 -26.29 71.48 3.44
C GLU A 649 -25.20 70.40 3.26
N LEU A 650 -24.51 70.36 2.11
CA LEU A 650 -23.52 69.33 1.73
C LEU A 650 -22.17 69.97 1.34
N PRO A 651 -21.25 70.18 2.30
CA PRO A 651 -19.99 70.90 2.07
C PRO A 651 -19.06 70.25 1.04
N ASP A 652 -19.03 68.91 1.00
CA ASP A 652 -18.17 68.15 0.09
C ASP A 652 -18.68 68.21 -1.36
N ALA A 653 -20.00 68.14 -1.56
CA ALA A 653 -20.63 68.29 -2.87
C ALA A 653 -20.37 69.67 -3.49
N ARG A 654 -20.22 70.70 -2.66
CA ARG A 654 -19.99 72.08 -3.11
C ARG A 654 -18.76 72.22 -3.99
N ARG A 655 -17.68 71.49 -3.70
CA ARG A 655 -16.43 71.55 -4.47
C ARG A 655 -16.60 71.11 -5.93
N VAL A 656 -17.49 70.16 -6.18
CA VAL A 656 -17.70 69.56 -7.51
C VAL A 656 -18.84 70.25 -8.26
N TRP A 657 -19.96 70.53 -7.57
CA TRP A 657 -21.23 70.90 -8.22
C TRP A 657 -21.54 72.40 -8.19
N GLU A 658 -20.93 73.20 -7.31
CA GLU A 658 -21.31 74.62 -7.10
C GLU A 658 -21.16 75.46 -8.37
N LYS A 659 -20.05 75.27 -9.10
CA LYS A 659 -19.79 75.99 -10.35
C LYS A 659 -20.85 75.66 -11.40
N ALA A 660 -21.09 74.37 -11.64
CA ALA A 660 -22.08 73.87 -12.59
C ALA A 660 -23.47 74.45 -12.34
N VAL A 661 -23.94 74.37 -11.09
CA VAL A 661 -25.29 74.85 -10.69
C VAL A 661 -25.41 76.37 -10.82
N LYS A 662 -24.40 77.13 -10.39
CA LYS A 662 -24.41 78.61 -10.50
C LYS A 662 -24.39 79.07 -11.95
N ASP A 663 -23.60 78.44 -12.80
CA ASP A 663 -23.51 78.80 -14.20
C ASP A 663 -24.82 78.48 -14.94
N ALA A 664 -25.47 77.35 -14.65
CA ALA A 664 -26.79 77.03 -15.18
C ALA A 664 -27.89 77.99 -14.69
N LEU A 665 -27.89 78.38 -13.41
CA LEU A 665 -28.82 79.39 -12.87
C LEU A 665 -28.63 80.76 -13.54
N ARG A 666 -27.38 81.17 -13.77
CA ARG A 666 -27.05 82.42 -14.48
C ARG A 666 -27.52 82.39 -15.94
N GLN A 667 -27.32 81.26 -16.63
CA GLN A 667 -27.76 81.10 -18.02
C GLN A 667 -29.29 81.15 -18.14
N LYS A 668 -30.04 80.43 -17.28
CA LYS A 668 -31.51 80.49 -17.27
C LYS A 668 -32.06 81.86 -16.84
N ALA A 669 -31.38 82.58 -15.95
CA ALA A 669 -31.77 83.94 -15.56
C ALA A 669 -31.59 84.97 -16.70
N ARG A 670 -30.63 84.75 -17.61
CA ARG A 670 -30.41 85.60 -18.81
C ARG A 670 -31.44 85.38 -19.92
N PHE A 671 -32.08 84.21 -19.97
CA PHE A 671 -33.09 83.85 -20.98
C PHE A 671 -34.52 83.78 -20.40
N ARG A 672 -34.92 84.75 -19.55
CA ARG A 672 -36.35 84.95 -19.28
C ARG A 672 -37.01 85.53 -20.53
N PRO A 673 -38.06 84.93 -21.09
CA PRO A 673 -38.87 85.63 -22.08
C PRO A 673 -39.62 86.75 -21.35
N ILE A 674 -39.30 87.99 -21.70
CA ILE A 674 -40.16 89.14 -21.44
C ILE A 674 -41.30 88.99 -22.45
N TRP A 675 -42.46 88.45 -22.07
CA TRP A 675 -43.64 88.55 -22.92
C TRP A 675 -44.37 89.85 -22.63
N TRP A 676 -44.52 90.65 -23.67
CA TRP A 676 -45.84 91.06 -24.13
C TRP A 676 -46.09 90.31 -25.43
#